data_AF-A0A5C8K9E6-F1
#
_entry.id   AF-A0A5C8K9E6-F1
#
_cell.length_a   1.000
_cell.length_b   1.000
_cell.length_c   1.000
_cell.angle_alpha   90.00
_cell.angle_beta   90.00
_cell.angle_gamma   90.00
#
_symmetry.space_group_name_H-M   'P 1'
#
loop_
_entity.id
_entity.type
_entity.pdbx_description
1 polymer ?
#
loop_
_entity_poly.entity_id
_entity_poly.type
_entity_poly.pdbx_seq_one_letter_code
_entity_poly.pdbx_strand_id
1 'polypeptide(L)'
;MMNPKWNRREFLKKTGAAGLALSATGIPLSGLLSSCSRQASGWSSMVPASALSAAFQSPPAAAKPRVLWYWMHASSSKEGITADLEAMKEAGIGGAYIVAIKGKTDPPLTPNPVEQLSPEWWQMVNHALSEAGRLDLEMAIHASDGFALAGGPWITPALSMQKVVWSETHTQGGRRFTGKLPQPPTKENYYRDIAVLAYPTPDQADISTRTVAPKVTSNKPDAPAPQFLVREGNKENFSSKESCWIQYAFDTPFTCRSIVIRTNGNNFQAQRLLLEVSDDGKTFRSIGRLKPPRHGWQDTDANNTHVIEPTTARYFRFVYDKAGSEPGAEDVDSAKWSPNLKVAGIELSGTPRIHQYEGKTGEVWRISPRTTAAQVPDELCVPADKIINITKHLDANGNLNWNAPKGKWTILRMGLTSTGHTNATGGAGTGLECDKFNPEAINLQFDGWFGEAIKQAGPELTAKVLKLFYIDSWECGSQNWSPVFREEFRKRRGYDLMPYLPLYAGIPVQSADVSERFLHDVRQTIAELVNDMFYGTLMTRVREHGLKFTAECVSPTMTSDGMLHYSTVDIPMGEFWFRSPTHDKPNDVLDAISGAHVYGKPIVQAECFTQLRMAWDEHPALFKTLGDRNYALGFNRYVYHVFTHNPWLDRKPGMTLDGVGIHFQRDQTWWKPGRAWVTYAQRCQALLQQGNFVADIAVFTGEDIPRRAVLPDRLVSTLPGIFGKELVQQEKERLASTEIPLRQMPDGVTHTANMADPENWVDPLRGYAYDSINRDALLRLAKVENGRIVLPGGASYALLVIPGARPMAPNSDTMSPEVAEKLLEFVKAGATVLLTDRPDRSPSLHNAQTNDAKLQKLVSELWGSGPAEASTAAGASASIQSLGKGKLLKGPYQGASFDALGLERDVVATETGSNQRALDIAWTHRSSPDFDLYFISNQQEKQRTLELSLRVAGREPELYDAVTGEVRRAANWRIENNRTVLPLQLEANGSIFVVLQHKVSDKKSEEGNNWIAPQPLQTLEGSWQVQFDPAFGGPKEPVAMSQLADWSKQSSFGVKHYSGTAIYSKTFESKAPADKTTRVWLDLGNVANIAEVKVNGTPCGIAWTAPYRVEITEAIKAGKNELEIEVTNTWANRLIGDHGLPENERLTWTLAPYRLEGKPLLEAGLLGPVTLQTAKAL
;
A
#
# COMPACT_ATOMS: atom_id res chain seq x y z
N MET A 1 -10.64 -29.43 -38.63
CA MET A 1 -10.84 -30.88 -38.83
C MET A 1 -9.68 -31.64 -38.16
N MET A 2 -9.84 -32.94 -37.92
CA MET A 2 -8.79 -33.91 -37.53
C MET A 2 -7.99 -33.67 -36.21
N ASN A 3 -8.38 -34.44 -35.20
CA ASN A 3 -7.54 -35.07 -34.16
C ASN A 3 -6.58 -36.12 -34.85
N PRO A 4 -5.63 -36.83 -34.19
CA PRO A 4 -5.19 -36.78 -32.78
C PRO A 4 -3.67 -36.98 -32.47
N LYS A 5 -3.31 -36.82 -31.18
CA LYS A 5 -2.32 -37.58 -30.36
C LYS A 5 -0.89 -37.87 -30.89
N TRP A 6 0.12 -37.61 -30.05
CA TRP A 6 1.46 -38.24 -30.11
C TRP A 6 1.78 -39.10 -28.88
N ASN A 7 2.77 -40.00 -29.00
CA ASN A 7 2.93 -41.17 -28.11
C ASN A 7 4.26 -41.16 -27.31
N ARG A 8 4.16 -41.38 -25.99
CA ARG A 8 5.25 -41.35 -25.00
C ARG A 8 6.37 -42.39 -25.22
N ARG A 9 6.25 -43.30 -26.20
CA ARG A 9 7.23 -44.39 -26.46
C ARG A 9 8.40 -44.05 -27.38
N GLU A 10 8.39 -42.96 -28.13
CA GLU A 10 9.56 -42.58 -28.97
C GLU A 10 10.65 -41.81 -28.20
N PHE A 11 10.25 -40.92 -27.30
CA PHE A 11 11.19 -40.02 -26.61
C PHE A 11 12.28 -40.75 -25.82
N LEU A 12 11.96 -41.93 -25.28
CA LEU A 12 12.87 -42.74 -24.46
C LEU A 12 13.87 -43.61 -25.27
N LYS A 13 13.93 -43.48 -26.61
CA LYS A 13 14.78 -44.32 -27.47
C LYS A 13 16.05 -43.66 -28.03
N LYS A 14 16.31 -42.37 -27.77
CA LYS A 14 17.38 -41.61 -28.47
C LYS A 14 18.54 -41.07 -27.64
N THR A 15 18.59 -41.28 -26.32
CA THR A 15 19.66 -40.75 -25.45
C THR A 15 20.14 -41.77 -24.41
N GLY A 16 21.02 -42.69 -24.82
CA GLY A 16 21.71 -43.61 -23.91
C GLY A 16 22.85 -44.39 -24.57
N ALA A 17 23.96 -44.55 -23.84
CA ALA A 17 25.15 -45.39 -24.12
C ALA A 17 26.09 -45.02 -25.31
N ALA A 18 27.23 -44.41 -24.93
CA ALA A 18 28.63 -44.67 -25.33
C ALA A 18 28.94 -45.66 -26.49
N GLY A 19 29.98 -45.50 -27.32
CA GLY A 19 31.27 -44.81 -27.16
C GLY A 19 32.42 -45.66 -27.76
N LEU A 20 33.63 -45.10 -27.89
CA LEU A 20 34.89 -45.71 -28.39
C LEU A 20 34.92 -46.02 -29.92
N ALA A 21 36.04 -45.90 -30.65
CA ALA A 21 37.45 -45.89 -30.24
C ALA A 21 38.39 -45.04 -31.14
N LEU A 22 39.49 -44.57 -30.54
CA LEU A 22 40.91 -44.55 -31.01
C LEU A 22 41.26 -44.27 -32.49
N SER A 23 42.30 -43.50 -32.87
CA SER A 23 43.28 -42.63 -32.18
C SER A 23 44.13 -41.93 -33.28
N ALA A 24 45.09 -41.02 -33.10
CA ALA A 24 45.77 -40.36 -31.96
C ALA A 24 46.11 -38.89 -32.42
N THR A 25 47.05 -38.06 -31.93
CA THR A 25 48.17 -38.08 -30.98
C THR A 25 48.35 -36.69 -30.32
N GLY A 26 48.93 -36.59 -29.12
CA GLY A 26 49.43 -35.32 -28.54
C GLY A 26 48.89 -35.01 -27.13
N ILE A 27 49.80 -34.69 -26.19
CA ILE A 27 49.58 -34.50 -24.73
C ILE A 27 50.61 -33.42 -24.26
N PRO A 28 50.39 -32.61 -23.18
CA PRO A 28 49.26 -32.52 -22.23
C PRO A 28 48.37 -31.27 -22.45
N LEU A 29 47.15 -31.13 -21.92
CA LEU A 29 46.54 -31.53 -20.62
C LEU A 29 46.82 -30.60 -19.42
N SER A 30 46.74 -29.28 -19.61
CA SER A 30 46.54 -28.31 -18.51
C SER A 30 45.64 -27.13 -18.95
N GLY A 31 44.32 -27.36 -19.04
CA GLY A 31 43.33 -26.35 -19.41
C GLY A 31 41.98 -26.96 -19.79
N LEU A 32 40.93 -26.13 -19.86
CA LEU A 32 39.57 -26.47 -20.36
C LEU A 32 38.76 -27.50 -19.53
N LEU A 33 38.64 -27.27 -18.22
CA LEU A 33 37.49 -27.72 -17.42
C LEU A 33 36.91 -26.53 -16.60
N SER A 34 36.49 -25.47 -17.30
CA SER A 34 36.06 -24.22 -16.64
C SER A 34 35.08 -23.37 -17.47
N SER A 35 34.09 -23.97 -18.14
CA SER A 35 33.20 -23.25 -19.07
C SER A 35 31.73 -23.73 -19.11
N CYS A 36 31.17 -24.20 -17.99
CA CYS A 36 29.73 -24.50 -17.84
C CYS A 36 29.19 -24.19 -16.43
N SER A 37 29.65 -23.11 -15.79
CA SER A 37 29.24 -22.75 -14.42
C SER A 37 29.30 -21.24 -14.12
N ARG A 38 29.05 -20.38 -15.12
CA ARG A 38 29.04 -18.91 -14.98
C ARG A 38 27.92 -18.25 -15.78
N GLN A 39 26.70 -18.32 -15.27
CA GLN A 39 25.61 -17.42 -15.68
C GLN A 39 24.58 -17.20 -14.54
N ALA A 40 25.07 -17.14 -13.30
CA ALA A 40 24.31 -16.82 -12.09
C ALA A 40 25.14 -15.96 -11.11
N SER A 41 26.00 -15.09 -11.64
CA SER A 41 26.91 -14.21 -10.89
C SER A 41 27.39 -13.09 -11.82
N GLY A 42 26.90 -11.85 -11.66
CA GLY A 42 27.23 -10.79 -12.63
C GLY A 42 26.55 -9.42 -12.46
N TRP A 43 25.71 -9.21 -11.45
CA TRP A 43 25.19 -7.87 -11.09
C TRP A 43 25.91 -7.35 -9.84
N SER A 44 27.24 -7.32 -9.94
CA SER A 44 28.13 -6.59 -9.04
C SER A 44 29.16 -5.89 -9.92
N SER A 45 28.70 -4.82 -10.57
CA SER A 45 29.60 -3.81 -11.12
C SER A 45 30.21 -3.07 -9.94
N MET A 46 31.50 -3.25 -9.68
CA MET A 46 32.23 -2.39 -8.75
C MET A 46 32.10 -0.95 -9.25
N VAL A 47 31.38 -0.13 -8.49
CA VAL A 47 31.22 1.31 -8.73
C VAL A 47 32.47 1.96 -8.13
N PRO A 48 33.40 2.53 -8.92
CA PRO A 48 34.53 3.26 -8.35
C PRO A 48 34.02 4.44 -7.53
N ALA A 49 34.77 4.92 -6.54
CA ALA A 49 34.30 6.01 -5.67
C ALA A 49 33.93 7.31 -6.43
N SER A 50 34.54 7.53 -7.60
CA SER A 50 34.18 8.62 -8.52
C SER A 50 32.76 8.49 -9.12
N ALA A 51 32.16 7.30 -9.11
CA ALA A 51 30.91 6.99 -9.80
C ALA A 51 29.66 7.08 -8.91
N LEU A 52 29.76 7.01 -7.57
CA LEU A 52 28.66 7.46 -6.70
C LEU A 52 28.49 8.98 -6.81
N SER A 53 29.60 9.73 -6.70
CA SER A 53 29.62 11.18 -6.88
C SER A 53 29.13 11.58 -8.28
N ALA A 54 29.61 10.92 -9.35
CA ALA A 54 29.11 11.19 -10.70
C ALA A 54 27.62 10.84 -10.89
N ALA A 55 27.12 9.73 -10.31
CA ALA A 55 25.70 9.39 -10.37
C ALA A 55 24.82 10.39 -9.59
N PHE A 56 25.34 10.99 -8.53
CA PHE A 56 24.65 12.04 -7.77
C PHE A 56 24.67 13.41 -8.46
N GLN A 57 25.80 13.80 -9.04
CA GLN A 57 25.96 15.05 -9.78
C GLN A 57 25.30 15.01 -11.16
N SER A 58 25.18 13.82 -11.78
CA SER A 58 24.51 13.59 -13.06
C SER A 58 23.63 12.33 -13.00
N PRO A 59 22.41 12.43 -12.44
CA PRO A 59 21.50 11.30 -12.24
C PRO A 59 21.20 10.49 -13.52
N PRO A 60 21.33 9.15 -13.48
CA PRO A 60 21.04 8.29 -14.63
C PRO A 60 19.53 8.24 -14.93
N ALA A 61 19.15 7.85 -16.16
CA ALA A 61 17.75 7.80 -16.57
C ALA A 61 16.84 6.89 -15.70
N ALA A 62 17.41 5.86 -15.08
CA ALA A 62 16.72 4.99 -14.11
C ALA A 62 16.36 5.70 -12.79
N ALA A 63 17.12 6.72 -12.42
CA ALA A 63 16.92 7.56 -11.24
C ALA A 63 15.95 8.73 -11.48
N LYS A 64 15.51 8.99 -12.72
CA LYS A 64 14.43 9.93 -12.96
C LYS A 64 13.10 9.40 -12.41
N PRO A 65 12.24 10.24 -11.82
CA PRO A 65 10.87 9.84 -11.48
C PRO A 65 9.99 9.67 -12.74
N ARG A 66 8.78 9.17 -12.56
CA ARG A 66 7.73 9.05 -13.58
C ARG A 66 6.50 9.86 -13.12
N VAL A 67 5.46 9.91 -13.95
CA VAL A 67 4.14 10.45 -13.58
C VAL A 67 3.03 9.46 -13.95
N LEU A 68 1.96 9.43 -13.17
CA LEU A 68 0.67 8.97 -13.69
C LEU A 68 0.10 10.10 -14.54
N TRP A 69 -0.32 9.79 -15.77
CA TRP A 69 -0.78 10.77 -16.75
C TRP A 69 -2.22 10.48 -17.16
N TYR A 70 -3.15 11.16 -16.51
CA TYR A 70 -4.58 10.85 -16.58
C TYR A 70 -5.26 11.63 -17.71
N TRP A 71 -5.84 10.89 -18.66
CA TRP A 71 -6.62 11.44 -19.77
C TRP A 71 -8.11 11.42 -19.38
N MET A 72 -8.60 12.58 -18.96
CA MET A 72 -9.92 12.73 -18.35
C MET A 72 -11.05 12.88 -19.36
N HIS A 73 -12.20 12.28 -19.05
CA HIS A 73 -13.52 12.58 -19.64
C HIS A 73 -13.54 12.62 -21.19
N ALA A 74 -12.88 11.64 -21.82
CA ALA A 74 -12.66 11.58 -23.28
C ALA A 74 -12.20 12.91 -23.92
N SER A 75 -11.39 13.70 -23.23
CA SER A 75 -11.03 15.07 -23.65
C SER A 75 -9.51 15.19 -23.85
N SER A 76 -9.05 14.94 -25.08
CA SER A 76 -7.61 14.92 -25.42
C SER A 76 -7.28 15.67 -26.71
N SER A 77 -6.12 16.33 -26.78
CA SER A 77 -5.63 17.05 -27.96
C SER A 77 -4.15 16.76 -28.25
N LYS A 78 -3.73 16.84 -29.52
CA LYS A 78 -2.33 16.59 -29.91
C LYS A 78 -1.40 17.69 -29.40
N GLU A 79 -1.90 18.92 -29.42
CA GLU A 79 -1.24 20.14 -28.96
C GLU A 79 -1.00 20.07 -27.45
N GLY A 80 -2.00 19.63 -26.67
CA GLY A 80 -1.85 19.39 -25.25
C GLY A 80 -0.93 18.20 -24.93
N ILE A 81 -0.97 17.13 -25.73
CA ILE A 81 -0.08 15.96 -25.57
C ILE A 81 1.39 16.35 -25.78
N THR A 82 1.68 17.11 -26.85
CA THR A 82 3.02 17.64 -27.12
C THR A 82 3.46 18.57 -25.98
N ALA A 83 2.62 19.52 -25.56
CA ALA A 83 2.93 20.43 -24.46
C ALA A 83 3.15 19.71 -23.11
N ASP A 84 2.41 18.64 -22.83
CA ASP A 84 2.59 17.81 -21.62
C ASP A 84 3.94 17.10 -21.63
N LEU A 85 4.27 16.40 -22.72
CA LEU A 85 5.50 15.61 -22.82
C LEU A 85 6.75 16.50 -22.90
N GLU A 86 6.68 17.66 -23.54
CA GLU A 86 7.75 18.67 -23.53
C GLU A 86 7.95 19.23 -22.11
N ALA A 87 6.88 19.63 -21.43
CA ALA A 87 6.93 20.09 -20.04
C ALA A 87 7.52 19.01 -19.10
N MET A 88 7.14 17.74 -19.27
CA MET A 88 7.72 16.61 -18.53
C MET A 88 9.24 16.48 -18.79
N LYS A 89 9.70 16.60 -20.05
CA LYS A 89 11.13 16.52 -20.39
C LYS A 89 11.91 17.70 -19.81
N GLU A 90 11.37 18.91 -19.88
CA GLU A 90 11.96 20.13 -19.28
C GLU A 90 12.07 20.02 -17.76
N ALA A 91 11.05 19.50 -17.08
CA ALA A 91 11.05 19.28 -15.64
C ALA A 91 12.00 18.13 -15.21
N GLY A 92 12.49 17.30 -16.14
CA GLY A 92 13.37 16.18 -15.85
C GLY A 92 12.66 14.88 -15.48
N ILE A 93 11.35 14.75 -15.76
CA ILE A 93 10.62 13.48 -15.70
C ILE A 93 11.22 12.52 -16.74
N GLY A 94 11.26 11.21 -16.42
CA GLY A 94 11.84 10.19 -17.31
C GLY A 94 10.80 9.38 -18.11
N GLY A 95 9.51 9.64 -17.91
CA GLY A 95 8.43 8.88 -18.53
C GLY A 95 7.07 9.02 -17.85
N ALA A 96 6.02 8.56 -18.51
CA ALA A 96 4.62 8.72 -18.08
C ALA A 96 3.79 7.45 -18.29
N TYR A 97 2.83 7.21 -17.41
CA TYR A 97 1.92 6.06 -17.46
C TYR A 97 0.55 6.54 -17.96
N ILE A 98 0.13 6.11 -19.15
CA ILE A 98 -1.17 6.49 -19.71
C ILE A 98 -2.27 5.71 -19.00
N VAL A 99 -3.20 6.46 -18.38
CA VAL A 99 -4.44 5.94 -17.82
C VAL A 99 -5.58 6.81 -18.32
N ALA A 100 -6.59 6.20 -18.95
CA ALA A 100 -7.79 6.91 -19.39
C ALA A 100 -8.86 6.83 -18.31
N ILE A 101 -9.47 7.96 -17.95
CA ILE A 101 -10.41 8.06 -16.83
C ILE A 101 -11.72 8.69 -17.32
N LYS A 102 -12.79 7.90 -17.28
CA LYS A 102 -14.17 8.23 -17.70
C LYS A 102 -14.31 8.48 -19.20
N GLY A 103 -15.53 8.29 -19.70
CA GLY A 103 -15.93 8.66 -21.06
C GLY A 103 -16.34 10.14 -21.14
N LYS A 104 -16.87 10.59 -22.27
CA LYS A 104 -17.32 11.99 -22.43
C LYS A 104 -18.38 12.38 -21.40
N THR A 105 -18.35 13.65 -20.98
CA THR A 105 -19.45 14.28 -20.24
C THR A 105 -20.66 14.57 -21.15
N ASP A 106 -21.82 14.85 -20.55
CA ASP A 106 -22.99 15.41 -21.23
C ASP A 106 -23.34 16.78 -20.61
N PRO A 107 -23.17 17.91 -21.32
CA PRO A 107 -22.54 18.03 -22.64
C PRO A 107 -21.02 17.76 -22.61
N PRO A 108 -20.38 17.41 -23.75
CA PRO A 108 -18.93 17.19 -23.81
C PRO A 108 -18.09 18.44 -23.49
N LEU A 109 -16.98 18.27 -22.77
CA LEU A 109 -16.06 19.38 -22.44
C LEU A 109 -15.32 19.95 -23.66
N THR A 110 -15.05 19.10 -24.65
CA THR A 110 -14.38 19.44 -25.92
C THR A 110 -15.34 19.26 -27.11
N PRO A 111 -15.24 20.05 -28.20
CA PRO A 111 -16.11 19.92 -29.37
C PRO A 111 -16.05 18.54 -30.04
N ASN A 112 -14.89 17.88 -30.00
CA ASN A 112 -14.63 16.56 -30.58
C ASN A 112 -14.13 15.62 -29.47
N PRO A 113 -15.01 14.99 -28.66
CA PRO A 113 -14.58 14.06 -27.63
C PRO A 113 -13.95 12.80 -28.22
N VAL A 114 -12.86 12.36 -27.60
CA VAL A 114 -11.97 11.29 -28.03
C VAL A 114 -12.17 10.07 -27.12
N GLU A 115 -13.27 9.35 -27.34
CA GLU A 115 -13.69 8.21 -26.52
C GLU A 115 -12.73 7.03 -26.66
N GLN A 116 -12.46 6.31 -25.56
CA GLN A 116 -11.57 5.15 -25.53
C GLN A 116 -11.93 4.09 -26.59
N LEU A 117 -10.93 3.34 -27.04
CA LEU A 117 -11.03 2.35 -28.14
C LEU A 117 -11.41 2.90 -29.53
N SER A 118 -11.77 4.18 -29.68
CA SER A 118 -12.02 4.79 -30.99
C SER A 118 -10.74 4.91 -31.85
N PRO A 119 -10.86 4.96 -33.20
CA PRO A 119 -9.74 5.28 -34.09
C PRO A 119 -9.05 6.60 -33.75
N GLU A 120 -9.81 7.59 -33.26
CA GLU A 120 -9.33 8.91 -32.85
C GLU A 120 -8.50 8.80 -31.55
N TRP A 121 -8.93 7.98 -30.59
CA TRP A 121 -8.19 7.74 -29.35
C TRP A 121 -6.89 6.97 -29.60
N TRP A 122 -6.91 5.94 -30.45
CA TRP A 122 -5.69 5.25 -30.86
C TRP A 122 -4.72 6.16 -31.62
N GLN A 123 -5.21 7.13 -32.39
CA GLN A 123 -4.36 8.18 -32.98
C GLN A 123 -3.73 9.11 -31.93
N MET A 124 -4.43 9.43 -30.83
CA MET A 124 -3.83 10.19 -29.71
C MET A 124 -2.77 9.37 -28.97
N VAL A 125 -3.03 8.07 -28.71
CA VAL A 125 -2.04 7.16 -28.10
C VAL A 125 -0.79 7.04 -28.99
N ASN A 126 -0.97 6.84 -30.30
CA ASN A 126 0.16 6.77 -31.25
C ASN A 126 0.94 8.09 -31.34
N HIS A 127 0.26 9.25 -31.30
CA HIS A 127 0.89 10.58 -31.23
C HIS A 127 1.71 10.73 -29.94
N ALA A 128 1.15 10.36 -28.78
CA ALA A 128 1.85 10.40 -27.49
C ALA A 128 3.10 9.49 -27.45
N LEU A 129 3.00 8.27 -27.98
CA LEU A 129 4.16 7.35 -28.10
C LEU A 129 5.21 7.88 -29.09
N SER A 130 4.79 8.52 -30.19
CA SER A 130 5.70 9.15 -31.15
C SER A 130 6.46 10.32 -30.52
N GLU A 131 5.76 11.17 -29.77
CA GLU A 131 6.33 12.34 -29.09
C GLU A 131 7.25 11.95 -27.93
N ALA A 132 6.88 10.95 -27.12
CA ALA A 132 7.79 10.36 -26.14
C ALA A 132 9.02 9.73 -26.82
N GLY A 133 8.87 9.20 -28.03
CA GLY A 133 9.96 8.74 -28.89
C GLY A 133 10.84 9.85 -29.49
N ARG A 134 10.30 11.05 -29.73
CA ARG A 134 11.06 12.26 -30.10
C ARG A 134 11.83 12.78 -28.89
N LEU A 135 11.20 12.77 -27.72
CA LEU A 135 11.68 13.41 -26.51
C LEU A 135 12.53 12.51 -25.62
N ASP A 136 12.69 11.22 -25.93
CA ASP A 136 13.41 10.25 -25.09
C ASP A 136 12.79 10.16 -23.68
N LEU A 137 11.55 9.64 -23.65
CA LEU A 137 10.75 9.34 -22.47
C LEU A 137 10.26 7.89 -22.52
N GLU A 138 10.26 7.19 -21.39
CA GLU A 138 9.67 5.83 -21.28
C GLU A 138 8.16 5.91 -21.07
N MET A 139 7.39 5.06 -21.73
CA MET A 139 5.93 5.01 -21.54
C MET A 139 5.47 3.69 -20.93
N ALA A 140 4.41 3.77 -20.14
CA ALA A 140 3.59 2.63 -19.71
C ALA A 140 2.13 2.87 -20.10
N ILE A 141 1.33 1.81 -20.10
CA ILE A 141 -0.13 1.87 -20.24
C ILE A 141 -0.72 0.89 -19.21
N HIS A 142 -1.81 1.29 -18.55
CA HIS A 142 -2.54 0.42 -17.61
C HIS A 142 -3.19 -0.79 -18.33
N ALA A 143 -3.59 -1.82 -17.57
CA ALA A 143 -4.16 -3.07 -18.07
C ALA A 143 -5.64 -3.00 -18.53
N SER A 144 -6.33 -1.90 -18.23
CA SER A 144 -7.69 -1.60 -18.69
C SER A 144 -7.90 -0.10 -18.90
N ASP A 145 -9.03 0.26 -19.50
CA ASP A 145 -9.63 1.59 -19.32
C ASP A 145 -10.01 1.79 -17.84
N GLY A 146 -10.05 3.04 -17.36
CA GLY A 146 -10.13 3.36 -15.94
C GLY A 146 -8.82 3.12 -15.19
N PHE A 147 -8.79 3.50 -13.91
CA PHE A 147 -7.61 3.26 -13.07
C PHE A 147 -7.36 1.78 -12.79
N ALA A 148 -8.41 0.95 -12.74
CA ALA A 148 -8.34 -0.41 -12.23
C ALA A 148 -9.53 -1.24 -12.77
N LEU A 149 -9.39 -2.55 -12.97
CA LEU A 149 -8.17 -3.36 -12.83
C LEU A 149 -7.87 -4.16 -14.10
N ALA A 150 -8.84 -4.96 -14.52
CA ALA A 150 -8.70 -5.94 -15.61
C ALA A 150 -10.06 -6.23 -16.26
N GLY A 151 -10.88 -5.18 -16.41
CA GLY A 151 -12.18 -5.22 -17.06
C GLY A 151 -12.18 -4.71 -18.50
N GLY A 152 -13.18 -5.14 -19.26
CA GLY A 152 -13.38 -4.67 -20.64
C GLY A 152 -14.65 -5.23 -21.28
N PRO A 153 -15.19 -4.58 -22.33
CA PRO A 153 -16.50 -4.91 -22.93
C PRO A 153 -16.54 -6.28 -23.61
N TRP A 154 -15.38 -6.91 -23.85
CA TRP A 154 -15.23 -8.29 -24.35
C TRP A 154 -15.40 -9.37 -23.26
N ILE A 155 -15.33 -9.01 -21.97
CA ILE A 155 -15.49 -9.98 -20.87
C ILE A 155 -16.98 -10.28 -20.67
N THR A 156 -17.38 -11.51 -21.04
CA THR A 156 -18.74 -12.00 -20.77
C THR A 156 -18.92 -12.40 -19.30
N PRO A 157 -20.15 -12.50 -18.77
CA PRO A 157 -20.41 -13.01 -17.42
C PRO A 157 -19.84 -14.40 -17.11
N ALA A 158 -19.55 -15.21 -18.14
CA ALA A 158 -18.94 -16.52 -18.00
C ALA A 158 -17.39 -16.49 -17.94
N LEU A 159 -16.78 -15.39 -18.40
CA LEU A 159 -15.33 -15.11 -18.33
C LEU A 159 -14.98 -14.07 -17.26
N SER A 160 -15.98 -13.52 -16.57
CA SER A 160 -15.82 -12.60 -15.45
C SER A 160 -15.48 -13.34 -14.15
N MET A 161 -14.95 -12.62 -13.14
CA MET A 161 -14.76 -13.11 -11.76
C MET A 161 -15.99 -13.87 -11.25
N GLN A 162 -15.82 -15.07 -10.67
CA GLN A 162 -16.92 -15.97 -10.30
C GLN A 162 -17.06 -16.16 -8.77
N LYS A 163 -18.30 -16.19 -8.27
CA LYS A 163 -18.59 -16.60 -6.88
C LYS A 163 -19.64 -17.69 -6.76
N VAL A 164 -19.50 -18.52 -5.73
CA VAL A 164 -20.48 -19.57 -5.37
C VAL A 164 -21.74 -18.92 -4.79
N VAL A 165 -22.90 -19.41 -5.24
CA VAL A 165 -24.24 -18.99 -4.80
C VAL A 165 -25.13 -20.20 -4.59
N TRP A 166 -26.10 -20.13 -3.67
CA TRP A 166 -26.94 -21.28 -3.33
C TRP A 166 -28.41 -20.93 -3.07
N SER A 167 -29.23 -21.96 -3.01
CA SER A 167 -30.60 -21.93 -2.49
C SER A 167 -30.86 -23.18 -1.64
N GLU A 168 -31.64 -23.01 -0.56
CA GLU A 168 -31.99 -24.07 0.39
C GLU A 168 -33.48 -24.46 0.22
N THR A 169 -33.82 -25.73 0.47
CA THR A 169 -35.20 -26.24 0.42
C THR A 169 -35.33 -27.43 1.37
N HIS A 170 -36.14 -27.28 2.42
CA HIS A 170 -36.40 -28.35 3.38
C HIS A 170 -37.52 -29.28 2.89
N THR A 171 -37.40 -30.59 3.15
CA THR A 171 -38.46 -31.55 2.82
C THR A 171 -38.51 -32.73 3.79
N GLN A 172 -39.72 -33.25 4.01
CA GLN A 172 -39.93 -34.53 4.70
C GLN A 172 -39.71 -35.68 3.71
N GLY A 173 -38.73 -36.53 4.01
CA GLY A 173 -38.40 -37.74 3.27
C GLY A 173 -39.15 -38.99 3.73
N GLY A 174 -38.83 -40.14 3.13
CA GLY A 174 -39.68 -41.34 3.15
C GLY A 174 -40.73 -41.34 2.03
N ARG A 175 -40.63 -40.39 1.09
CA ARG A 175 -41.49 -40.21 -0.08
C ARG A 175 -40.67 -39.65 -1.24
N ARG A 176 -41.19 -39.75 -2.46
CA ARG A 176 -40.61 -39.12 -3.66
C ARG A 176 -40.82 -37.61 -3.59
N PHE A 177 -39.74 -36.84 -3.74
CA PHE A 177 -39.79 -35.42 -4.03
C PHE A 177 -39.85 -35.22 -5.55
N THR A 178 -40.84 -34.44 -5.99
CA THR A 178 -40.97 -33.96 -7.37
C THR A 178 -41.34 -32.49 -7.30
N GLY A 179 -40.49 -31.59 -7.82
CA GLY A 179 -40.79 -30.15 -7.84
C GLY A 179 -39.61 -29.30 -8.29
N LYS A 180 -39.90 -28.07 -8.74
CA LYS A 180 -38.87 -27.10 -9.11
C LYS A 180 -38.18 -26.54 -7.88
N LEU A 181 -36.85 -26.66 -7.82
CA LEU A 181 -36.05 -26.00 -6.78
C LEU A 181 -35.91 -24.50 -7.09
N PRO A 182 -35.88 -23.63 -6.07
CA PRO A 182 -35.54 -22.22 -6.26
C PRO A 182 -34.18 -22.08 -6.98
N GLN A 183 -34.08 -21.15 -7.92
CA GLN A 183 -32.79 -20.79 -8.51
C GLN A 183 -32.00 -19.92 -7.50
N PRO A 184 -30.70 -20.17 -7.28
CA PRO A 184 -29.85 -19.28 -6.51
C PRO A 184 -29.77 -17.85 -7.07
N PRO A 185 -29.32 -16.86 -6.27
CA PRO A 185 -29.06 -15.51 -6.74
C PRO A 185 -28.22 -15.48 -8.02
N THR A 186 -28.56 -14.57 -8.94
CA THR A 186 -27.99 -14.49 -10.28
C THR A 186 -27.64 -13.02 -10.57
N LYS A 187 -26.38 -12.72 -10.91
CA LYS A 187 -25.96 -11.44 -11.52
C LYS A 187 -25.78 -11.61 -13.02
N GLU A 188 -25.85 -10.51 -13.77
CA GLU A 188 -25.67 -10.43 -15.24
C GLU A 188 -26.43 -11.48 -16.05
N ASN A 189 -27.61 -11.89 -15.54
CA ASN A 189 -28.44 -12.98 -16.06
C ASN A 189 -27.72 -14.33 -16.25
N TYR A 190 -26.57 -14.54 -15.59
CA TYR A 190 -25.71 -15.71 -15.74
C TYR A 190 -25.64 -16.55 -14.46
N TYR A 191 -26.07 -17.81 -14.58
CA TYR A 191 -26.02 -18.81 -13.53
C TYR A 191 -25.68 -20.20 -14.10
N ARG A 192 -24.91 -21.00 -13.36
CA ARG A 192 -24.70 -22.44 -13.65
C ARG A 192 -24.68 -23.26 -12.37
N ASP A 193 -25.38 -24.39 -12.34
CA ASP A 193 -25.28 -25.37 -11.26
C ASP A 193 -23.85 -25.95 -11.14
N ILE A 194 -23.36 -26.07 -9.90
CA ILE A 194 -22.15 -26.82 -9.52
C ILE A 194 -22.56 -28.20 -9.00
N ALA A 195 -23.52 -28.24 -8.06
CA ALA A 195 -24.06 -29.47 -7.48
C ALA A 195 -25.40 -29.22 -6.79
N VAL A 196 -26.24 -30.27 -6.74
CA VAL A 196 -27.36 -30.36 -5.79
C VAL A 196 -27.00 -31.41 -4.75
N LEU A 197 -26.97 -31.00 -3.49
CA LEU A 197 -26.66 -31.85 -2.33
C LEU A 197 -27.91 -31.98 -1.46
N ALA A 198 -28.04 -33.09 -0.73
CA ALA A 198 -29.04 -33.26 0.31
C ALA A 198 -28.40 -33.87 1.56
N TYR A 199 -28.74 -33.32 2.72
CA TYR A 199 -28.27 -33.79 4.03
C TYR A 199 -29.41 -33.78 5.06
N PRO A 200 -29.33 -34.57 6.15
CA PRO A 200 -30.32 -34.54 7.22
C PRO A 200 -30.38 -33.14 7.85
N THR A 201 -31.57 -32.55 7.97
CA THR A 201 -31.74 -31.22 8.57
C THR A 201 -31.41 -31.29 10.07
N PRO A 202 -30.43 -30.51 10.59
CA PRO A 202 -30.16 -30.45 12.03
C PRO A 202 -31.38 -29.91 12.81
N ASP A 203 -31.46 -30.16 14.11
CA ASP A 203 -32.62 -29.69 14.88
C ASP A 203 -32.72 -28.17 14.93
N GLN A 204 -33.94 -27.64 14.77
CA GLN A 204 -34.28 -26.22 14.66
C GLN A 204 -33.55 -25.46 13.52
N ALA A 205 -32.93 -26.18 12.56
CA ALA A 205 -32.23 -25.58 11.43
C ALA A 205 -33.15 -24.93 10.38
N ASP A 206 -34.44 -25.17 10.46
CA ASP A 206 -35.52 -24.58 9.64
C ASP A 206 -36.20 -23.36 10.32
N ILE A 207 -35.64 -22.84 11.42
CA ILE A 207 -36.24 -21.77 12.23
C ILE A 207 -35.36 -20.51 12.27
N SER A 208 -35.91 -19.36 11.88
CA SER A 208 -35.29 -18.03 12.03
C SER A 208 -36.35 -16.95 12.28
N THR A 209 -35.95 -15.70 12.47
CA THR A 209 -36.88 -14.55 12.57
C THR A 209 -37.75 -14.32 11.33
N ARG A 210 -37.50 -15.03 10.22
CA ARG A 210 -38.39 -15.05 9.04
C ARG A 210 -39.55 -16.03 9.18
N THR A 211 -39.35 -17.16 9.86
CA THR A 211 -40.35 -18.22 10.04
C THR A 211 -41.06 -18.15 11.39
N VAL A 212 -40.41 -17.59 12.41
CA VAL A 212 -41.01 -17.23 13.71
C VAL A 212 -40.73 -15.75 13.97
N ALA A 213 -41.69 -14.89 13.59
CA ALA A 213 -41.52 -13.44 13.66
C ALA A 213 -41.58 -12.90 15.11
N PRO A 214 -40.52 -12.28 15.63
CA PRO A 214 -40.55 -11.62 16.95
C PRO A 214 -41.21 -10.25 16.86
N LYS A 215 -41.71 -9.75 18.00
CA LYS A 215 -42.02 -8.32 18.18
C LYS A 215 -40.72 -7.54 18.43
N VAL A 216 -40.42 -6.55 17.59
CA VAL A 216 -39.18 -5.76 17.69
C VAL A 216 -39.46 -4.35 18.22
N THR A 217 -38.75 -3.92 19.26
CA THR A 217 -38.88 -2.61 19.91
C THR A 217 -37.52 -1.94 20.15
N SER A 218 -37.51 -0.68 20.57
CA SER A 218 -36.30 0.06 20.98
C SER A 218 -36.65 1.04 22.12
N ASN A 219 -35.65 1.49 22.89
CA ASN A 219 -35.78 2.62 23.81
C ASN A 219 -35.46 3.99 23.18
N LYS A 220 -35.03 4.05 21.92
CA LYS A 220 -34.78 5.32 21.22
C LYS A 220 -36.12 6.05 21.01
N PRO A 221 -36.36 7.23 21.62
CA PRO A 221 -37.69 7.88 21.62
C PRO A 221 -38.23 8.15 20.20
N ASP A 222 -37.36 8.66 19.33
CA ASP A 222 -37.69 9.09 17.97
C ASP A 222 -37.27 8.05 16.92
N ALA A 223 -37.49 6.76 17.21
CA ALA A 223 -37.28 5.69 16.25
C ALA A 223 -38.61 5.22 15.62
N PRO A 224 -38.70 5.05 14.29
CA PRO A 224 -39.79 4.25 13.72
C PRO A 224 -39.71 2.83 14.29
N ALA A 225 -40.88 2.20 14.48
CA ALA A 225 -40.96 0.88 15.11
C ALA A 225 -40.06 -0.14 14.37
N PRO A 226 -39.01 -0.70 15.02
CA PRO A 226 -37.93 -1.44 14.34
C PRO A 226 -38.32 -2.82 13.77
N GLN A 227 -39.61 -3.11 13.66
CA GLN A 227 -40.19 -4.33 13.07
C GLN A 227 -39.79 -4.55 11.60
N PHE A 228 -39.29 -3.51 10.92
CA PHE A 228 -38.72 -3.64 9.57
C PHE A 228 -37.40 -4.41 9.52
N LEU A 229 -36.63 -4.49 10.62
CA LEU A 229 -35.31 -5.13 10.66
C LEU A 229 -35.34 -6.66 10.45
N VAL A 230 -36.50 -7.30 10.64
CA VAL A 230 -36.72 -8.73 10.34
C VAL A 230 -37.32 -8.98 8.95
N ARG A 231 -37.66 -7.93 8.19
CA ARG A 231 -38.20 -8.08 6.84
C ARG A 231 -37.08 -8.43 5.85
N GLU A 232 -37.37 -9.37 4.96
CA GLU A 232 -36.52 -9.64 3.80
C GLU A 232 -36.58 -8.47 2.81
N GLY A 233 -35.46 -8.17 2.14
CA GLY A 233 -35.36 -7.08 1.16
C GLY A 233 -35.49 -5.66 1.72
N ASN A 234 -35.50 -5.48 3.06
CA ASN A 234 -35.60 -4.17 3.68
C ASN A 234 -34.45 -3.22 3.25
N LYS A 235 -34.81 -1.96 2.99
CA LYS A 235 -33.87 -0.86 2.65
C LYS A 235 -33.81 0.25 3.71
N GLU A 236 -34.73 0.26 4.67
CA GLU A 236 -34.77 1.25 5.77
C GLU A 236 -33.65 1.00 6.79
N ASN A 237 -33.04 2.06 7.34
CA ASN A 237 -31.99 1.94 8.37
C ASN A 237 -32.51 2.34 9.75
N PHE A 238 -32.46 1.45 10.74
CA PHE A 238 -32.44 1.88 12.13
C PHE A 238 -31.10 2.57 12.40
N SER A 239 -31.15 3.82 12.85
CA SER A 239 -29.97 4.66 13.03
C SER A 239 -29.97 5.36 14.40
N SER A 240 -28.80 5.41 15.05
CA SER A 240 -28.61 6.16 16.29
C SER A 240 -27.21 6.77 16.40
N LYS A 241 -27.16 8.00 16.92
CA LYS A 241 -25.92 8.61 17.41
C LYS A 241 -25.64 8.20 18.85
N GLU A 242 -26.68 8.13 19.68
CA GLU A 242 -26.57 7.87 21.11
C GLU A 242 -26.86 6.42 21.49
N SER A 243 -26.38 6.02 22.67
CA SER A 243 -26.52 4.65 23.17
C SER A 243 -27.99 4.27 23.31
N CYS A 244 -28.35 3.13 22.73
CA CYS A 244 -29.73 2.65 22.68
C CYS A 244 -29.75 1.12 22.55
N TRP A 245 -30.92 0.52 22.69
CA TRP A 245 -31.09 -0.90 22.43
C TRP A 245 -32.19 -1.18 21.41
N ILE A 246 -32.08 -2.34 20.75
CA ILE A 246 -33.10 -2.95 19.90
C ILE A 246 -33.42 -4.31 20.50
N GLN A 247 -34.68 -4.56 20.86
CA GLN A 247 -35.11 -5.78 21.57
C GLN A 247 -36.08 -6.60 20.71
N TYR A 248 -35.79 -7.89 20.62
CA TYR A 248 -36.53 -8.91 19.89
C TYR A 248 -37.23 -9.80 20.92
N ALA A 249 -38.56 -9.77 20.94
CA ALA A 249 -39.38 -10.56 21.86
C ALA A 249 -40.13 -11.67 21.12
N PHE A 250 -39.96 -12.91 21.56
CA PHE A 250 -40.64 -14.09 21.05
C PHE A 250 -41.70 -14.57 22.05
N ASP A 251 -42.82 -15.10 21.55
CA ASP A 251 -43.90 -15.61 22.40
C ASP A 251 -43.43 -16.83 23.21
N THR A 252 -42.75 -17.77 22.55
CA THR A 252 -42.08 -18.94 23.14
C THR A 252 -40.55 -18.76 23.12
N PRO A 253 -39.78 -19.53 23.93
CA PRO A 253 -38.32 -19.45 23.91
C PRO A 253 -37.75 -19.84 22.53
N PHE A 254 -36.86 -19.02 22.00
CA PHE A 254 -36.19 -19.20 20.71
C PHE A 254 -34.72 -19.54 20.93
N THR A 255 -34.20 -20.56 20.23
CA THR A 255 -32.79 -20.96 20.27
C THR A 255 -32.02 -20.24 19.15
N CYS A 256 -31.25 -19.22 19.51
CA CYS A 256 -30.37 -18.52 18.59
C CYS A 256 -29.00 -19.23 18.51
N ARG A 257 -28.47 -19.39 17.30
CA ARG A 257 -27.13 -19.93 17.03
C ARG A 257 -26.33 -19.01 16.11
N SER A 258 -26.97 -18.43 15.08
CA SER A 258 -26.35 -17.47 14.17
C SER A 258 -27.16 -16.18 14.05
N ILE A 259 -26.46 -15.08 13.79
CA ILE A 259 -26.99 -13.71 13.72
C ILE A 259 -26.42 -13.04 12.47
N VAL A 260 -27.28 -12.70 11.51
CA VAL A 260 -26.88 -12.01 10.27
C VAL A 260 -27.14 -10.52 10.41
N ILE A 261 -26.09 -9.72 10.39
CA ILE A 261 -26.16 -8.25 10.36
C ILE A 261 -26.14 -7.76 8.91
N ARG A 262 -27.14 -6.95 8.55
CA ARG A 262 -27.27 -6.30 7.24
C ARG A 262 -27.17 -4.78 7.38
N THR A 263 -26.43 -4.13 6.50
CA THR A 263 -26.20 -2.67 6.50
C THR A 263 -26.31 -2.11 5.08
N ASN A 264 -26.76 -0.86 4.94
CA ASN A 264 -26.69 -0.15 3.67
C ASN A 264 -25.32 0.53 3.56
N GLY A 265 -24.36 -0.16 2.94
CA GLY A 265 -22.94 0.22 2.97
C GLY A 265 -22.27 -0.13 4.30
N ASN A 266 -21.01 0.28 4.46
CA ASN A 266 -20.16 -0.08 5.60
C ASN A 266 -20.65 0.57 6.92
N ASN A 267 -20.71 -0.20 8.01
CA ASN A 267 -20.96 0.34 9.35
C ASN A 267 -20.33 -0.50 10.47
N PHE A 268 -19.19 -0.04 10.99
CA PHE A 268 -18.45 -0.69 12.09
C PHE A 268 -19.33 -0.96 13.33
N GLN A 269 -20.16 0.01 13.72
CA GLN A 269 -20.93 -0.06 14.97
C GLN A 269 -22.05 -1.11 14.94
N ALA A 270 -22.63 -1.40 13.77
CA ALA A 270 -23.57 -2.52 13.61
C ALA A 270 -22.91 -3.88 13.88
N GLN A 271 -21.60 -4.01 13.68
CA GLN A 271 -20.83 -5.24 13.93
C GLN A 271 -20.30 -5.34 15.38
N ARG A 272 -20.62 -4.37 16.25
CA ARG A 272 -20.14 -4.25 17.65
C ARG A 272 -21.25 -4.27 18.70
N LEU A 273 -22.46 -4.69 18.34
CA LEU A 273 -23.59 -4.71 19.26
C LEU A 273 -23.30 -5.62 20.46
N LEU A 274 -23.56 -5.13 21.67
CA LEU A 274 -23.54 -5.93 22.89
C LEU A 274 -24.84 -6.73 22.96
N LEU A 275 -24.75 -8.04 23.17
CA LEU A 275 -25.90 -8.93 23.15
C LEU A 275 -26.30 -9.33 24.57
N GLU A 276 -27.49 -8.90 24.97
CA GLU A 276 -28.15 -9.33 26.21
C GLU A 276 -29.32 -10.27 25.90
N VAL A 277 -29.61 -11.18 26.83
CA VAL A 277 -30.78 -12.08 26.74
C VAL A 277 -31.55 -12.13 28.06
N SER A 278 -32.85 -12.42 27.97
CA SER A 278 -33.77 -12.50 29.10
C SER A 278 -34.91 -13.49 28.80
N ASP A 279 -35.48 -14.05 29.86
CA ASP A 279 -36.57 -15.03 29.81
C ASP A 279 -37.90 -14.45 30.33
N ASP A 280 -37.81 -13.51 31.29
CA ASP A 280 -38.93 -12.78 31.89
C ASP A 280 -39.17 -11.39 31.25
N GLY A 281 -38.23 -10.89 30.45
CA GLY A 281 -38.29 -9.58 29.81
C GLY A 281 -37.93 -8.42 30.73
N LYS A 282 -37.37 -8.69 31.92
CA LYS A 282 -36.97 -7.68 32.92
C LYS A 282 -35.51 -7.85 33.34
N THR A 283 -35.11 -9.08 33.67
CA THR A 283 -33.74 -9.42 34.09
C THR A 283 -32.95 -9.84 32.87
N PHE A 284 -31.96 -9.03 32.48
CA PHE A 284 -31.11 -9.27 31.33
C PHE A 284 -29.70 -9.69 31.76
N ARG A 285 -29.14 -10.69 31.06
CA ARG A 285 -27.74 -11.14 31.18
C ARG A 285 -27.03 -10.87 29.86
N SER A 286 -25.81 -10.34 29.90
CA SER A 286 -24.94 -10.27 28.72
C SER A 286 -24.44 -11.66 28.36
N ILE A 287 -24.38 -11.95 27.06
CA ILE A 287 -23.69 -13.12 26.48
C ILE A 287 -22.54 -12.69 25.56
N GLY A 288 -21.99 -11.50 25.80
CA GLY A 288 -20.83 -10.94 25.08
C GLY A 288 -21.21 -9.89 24.04
N ARG A 289 -20.18 -9.34 23.38
CA ARG A 289 -20.31 -8.34 22.32
C ARG A 289 -19.91 -8.96 20.98
N LEU A 290 -20.65 -8.62 19.92
CA LEU A 290 -20.27 -8.97 18.55
C LEU A 290 -18.87 -8.41 18.23
N LYS A 291 -18.05 -9.20 17.54
CA LYS A 291 -16.69 -8.82 17.14
C LYS A 291 -16.68 -8.56 15.63
N PRO A 292 -16.34 -7.34 15.18
CA PRO A 292 -16.12 -7.08 13.77
C PRO A 292 -14.99 -7.96 13.22
N PRO A 293 -15.11 -8.46 11.98
CA PRO A 293 -13.96 -8.99 11.26
C PRO A 293 -13.00 -7.84 10.91
N ARG A 294 -11.72 -8.15 10.67
CA ARG A 294 -10.87 -7.26 9.86
C ARG A 294 -11.46 -7.19 8.46
N HIS A 295 -11.45 -6.03 7.84
CA HIS A 295 -12.06 -5.77 6.52
C HIS A 295 -11.41 -4.55 5.88
N GLY A 296 -11.22 -4.61 4.55
CA GLY A 296 -10.83 -3.45 3.76
C GLY A 296 -11.99 -2.48 3.54
N TRP A 297 -11.78 -1.49 2.68
CA TRP A 297 -12.82 -0.52 2.31
C TRP A 297 -13.96 -1.14 1.49
N GLN A 298 -13.68 -2.18 0.69
CA GLN A 298 -14.63 -2.82 -0.23
C GLN A 298 -15.45 -3.96 0.41
N ASP A 299 -16.00 -3.75 1.60
CA ASP A 299 -16.63 -4.81 2.42
C ASP A 299 -18.11 -5.12 2.06
N THR A 300 -18.68 -4.48 1.04
CA THR A 300 -20.14 -4.45 0.81
C THR A 300 -20.74 -5.66 0.08
N ASP A 301 -19.94 -6.54 -0.52
CA ASP A 301 -20.44 -7.65 -1.36
C ASP A 301 -21.09 -8.81 -0.59
N ALA A 302 -20.86 -8.89 0.73
CA ALA A 302 -21.35 -9.97 1.57
C ALA A 302 -21.79 -9.48 2.96
N ASN A 303 -22.84 -10.12 3.50
CA ASN A 303 -23.34 -9.84 4.85
C ASN A 303 -22.34 -10.27 5.94
N ASN A 304 -22.61 -9.95 7.20
CA ASN A 304 -21.79 -10.38 8.34
C ASN A 304 -22.56 -11.43 9.18
N THR A 305 -22.13 -12.69 9.14
CA THR A 305 -22.69 -13.76 9.99
C THR A 305 -21.89 -13.93 11.28
N HIS A 306 -22.44 -13.40 12.37
CA HIS A 306 -21.95 -13.66 13.73
C HIS A 306 -22.54 -14.99 14.24
N VAL A 307 -21.76 -15.74 15.02
CA VAL A 307 -22.19 -17.03 15.58
C VAL A 307 -21.89 -17.02 17.07
N ILE A 308 -22.86 -17.46 17.86
CA ILE A 308 -22.83 -17.43 19.32
C ILE A 308 -22.93 -18.85 19.86
N GLU A 309 -22.58 -19.04 21.13
CA GLU A 309 -22.91 -20.28 21.84
C GLU A 309 -24.44 -20.46 21.82
N PRO A 310 -24.98 -21.67 21.49
CA PRO A 310 -26.41 -21.88 21.31
C PRO A 310 -27.25 -21.41 22.50
N THR A 311 -27.95 -20.30 22.33
CA THR A 311 -28.64 -19.60 23.42
C THR A 311 -30.15 -19.65 23.22
N THR A 312 -30.86 -20.30 24.14
CA THR A 312 -32.33 -20.26 24.21
C THR A 312 -32.77 -19.13 25.14
N ALA A 313 -33.63 -18.23 24.66
CA ALA A 313 -34.24 -17.16 25.46
C ALA A 313 -35.57 -16.68 24.85
N ARG A 314 -36.40 -15.95 25.61
CA ARG A 314 -37.62 -15.28 25.07
C ARG A 314 -37.37 -13.87 24.56
N TYR A 315 -36.34 -13.20 25.06
CA TYR A 315 -35.97 -11.84 24.70
C TYR A 315 -34.48 -11.77 24.37
N PHE A 316 -34.16 -11.24 23.20
CA PHE A 316 -32.79 -10.90 22.79
C PHE A 316 -32.70 -9.39 22.63
N ARG A 317 -31.63 -8.76 23.11
CA ARG A 317 -31.44 -7.31 23.05
C ARG A 317 -30.06 -6.97 22.54
N PHE A 318 -30.03 -6.17 21.49
CA PHE A 318 -28.82 -5.62 20.88
C PHE A 318 -28.63 -4.20 21.42
N VAL A 319 -27.66 -4.03 22.31
CA VAL A 319 -27.28 -2.73 22.88
C VAL A 319 -26.18 -2.11 22.03
N TYR A 320 -26.38 -0.87 21.61
CA TYR A 320 -25.41 -0.02 20.95
C TYR A 320 -24.88 1.02 21.93
N ASP A 321 -23.57 1.21 21.90
CA ASP A 321 -22.82 2.23 22.61
C ASP A 321 -21.47 2.44 21.89
N LYS A 322 -20.83 3.58 22.17
CA LYS A 322 -19.55 3.96 21.54
C LYS A 322 -18.33 3.29 22.21
N ALA A 323 -18.41 2.85 23.46
CA ALA A 323 -17.24 2.54 24.27
C ALA A 323 -16.41 1.35 23.72
N GLY A 324 -15.08 1.46 23.82
CA GLY A 324 -14.14 0.45 23.30
C GLY A 324 -14.23 0.24 21.79
N SER A 325 -14.57 1.29 21.03
CA SER A 325 -14.44 1.26 19.57
C SER A 325 -12.97 1.37 19.19
N GLU A 326 -12.51 0.44 18.35
CA GLU A 326 -11.19 0.56 17.74
C GLU A 326 -11.16 1.80 16.80
N PRO A 327 -10.06 2.57 16.76
CA PRO A 327 -9.87 3.58 15.72
C PRO A 327 -9.73 2.98 14.33
N GLY A 328 -9.97 3.79 13.29
CA GLY A 328 -9.80 3.36 11.90
C GLY A 328 -8.37 2.97 11.51
N ALA A 329 -8.27 1.97 10.64
CA ALA A 329 -7.06 1.58 9.90
C ALA A 329 -7.48 0.89 8.58
N GLU A 330 -6.54 0.59 7.67
CA GLU A 330 -6.84 -0.07 6.38
C GLU A 330 -7.51 -1.44 6.51
N ASP A 331 -7.23 -2.15 7.61
CA ASP A 331 -7.77 -3.48 7.91
C ASP A 331 -9.02 -3.45 8.81
N VAL A 332 -9.57 -2.27 9.06
CA VAL A 332 -10.86 -2.06 9.76
C VAL A 332 -11.50 -0.77 9.23
N ASP A 333 -11.55 -0.61 7.91
CA ASP A 333 -11.80 0.68 7.24
C ASP A 333 -13.06 1.39 7.74
N SER A 334 -14.14 0.64 7.98
CA SER A 334 -15.41 1.22 8.40
C SER A 334 -15.37 1.92 9.77
N ALA A 335 -14.31 1.69 10.57
CA ALA A 335 -14.05 2.37 11.84
C ALA A 335 -13.37 3.74 11.68
N LYS A 336 -12.84 4.10 10.49
CA LYS A 336 -12.36 5.46 10.19
C LYS A 336 -13.48 6.49 10.31
N TRP A 337 -14.72 6.09 10.00
CA TRP A 337 -15.87 6.99 9.88
C TRP A 337 -16.58 7.25 11.21
N SER A 338 -17.35 8.34 11.26
CA SER A 338 -17.99 8.82 12.50
C SER A 338 -18.82 7.72 13.21
N PRO A 339 -18.62 7.47 14.51
CA PRO A 339 -19.19 6.33 15.24
C PRO A 339 -20.69 6.53 15.48
N ASN A 340 -21.49 6.07 14.51
CA ASN A 340 -22.94 6.10 14.54
C ASN A 340 -23.45 4.72 14.09
N LEU A 341 -24.44 4.18 14.79
CA LEU A 341 -25.12 2.96 14.35
C LEU A 341 -25.95 3.25 13.10
N LYS A 342 -25.80 2.42 12.07
CA LYS A 342 -26.74 2.26 10.95
C LYS A 342 -26.91 0.78 10.65
N VAL A 343 -28.10 0.22 10.86
CA VAL A 343 -28.40 -1.19 10.60
C VAL A 343 -29.70 -1.34 9.81
N ALA A 344 -29.65 -2.14 8.75
CA ALA A 344 -30.76 -2.42 7.83
C ALA A 344 -31.47 -3.74 8.14
N GLY A 345 -30.82 -4.65 8.87
CA GLY A 345 -31.45 -5.86 9.37
C GLY A 345 -30.60 -6.56 10.42
N ILE A 346 -31.28 -7.23 11.36
CA ILE A 346 -30.67 -8.15 12.32
C ILE A 346 -31.56 -9.39 12.28
N GLU A 347 -31.04 -10.48 11.72
CA GLU A 347 -31.75 -11.74 11.59
C GLU A 347 -31.16 -12.77 12.54
N LEU A 348 -31.98 -13.35 13.42
CA LEU A 348 -31.56 -14.40 14.36
C LEU A 348 -32.02 -15.74 13.79
N SER A 349 -31.15 -16.74 13.80
CA SER A 349 -31.43 -18.06 13.26
C SER A 349 -31.00 -19.18 14.21
N GLY A 350 -31.83 -20.22 14.27
CA GLY A 350 -31.49 -21.51 14.87
C GLY A 350 -30.56 -22.34 13.99
N THR A 351 -30.41 -22.01 12.70
CA THR A 351 -29.52 -22.75 11.80
C THR A 351 -28.04 -22.58 12.21
N PRO A 352 -27.29 -23.69 12.41
CA PRO A 352 -25.86 -23.59 12.66
C PRO A 352 -25.13 -23.04 11.42
N ARG A 353 -24.09 -22.24 11.66
CA ARG A 353 -23.21 -21.64 10.65
C ARG A 353 -21.79 -21.53 11.20
N ILE A 354 -20.81 -21.48 10.31
CA ILE A 354 -19.43 -21.06 10.63
C ILE A 354 -19.39 -19.53 10.84
N HIS A 355 -18.62 -19.07 11.82
CA HIS A 355 -18.50 -17.65 12.16
C HIS A 355 -17.79 -16.87 11.06
N GLN A 356 -18.44 -15.83 10.50
CA GLN A 356 -17.91 -15.00 9.40
C GLN A 356 -17.47 -15.84 8.20
N TYR A 357 -18.28 -16.83 7.83
CA TYR A 357 -17.99 -17.75 6.73
C TYR A 357 -17.85 -17.03 5.37
N GLU A 358 -18.52 -15.88 5.20
CA GLU A 358 -18.43 -15.03 4.01
C GLU A 358 -16.97 -14.66 3.71
N GLY A 359 -16.26 -14.19 4.73
CA GLY A 359 -14.82 -13.95 4.69
C GLY A 359 -14.01 -15.24 4.53
N LYS A 360 -14.36 -16.28 5.30
CA LYS A 360 -13.60 -17.54 5.31
C LYS A 360 -13.70 -18.36 4.03
N THR A 361 -14.70 -18.13 3.18
CA THR A 361 -14.74 -18.69 1.81
C THR A 361 -13.94 -17.87 0.80
N GLY A 362 -13.55 -16.63 1.13
CA GLY A 362 -12.94 -15.69 0.19
C GLY A 362 -13.93 -14.96 -0.72
N GLU A 363 -15.23 -14.90 -0.36
CA GLU A 363 -16.20 -14.04 -1.07
C GLU A 363 -15.88 -12.54 -0.90
N VAL A 364 -15.25 -12.19 0.21
CA VAL A 364 -14.79 -10.83 0.56
C VAL A 364 -13.50 -10.93 1.39
N TRP A 365 -12.59 -9.95 1.27
CA TRP A 365 -11.39 -9.89 2.10
C TRP A 365 -11.78 -9.61 3.56
N ARG A 366 -11.70 -10.63 4.42
CA ARG A 366 -11.94 -10.51 5.86
C ARG A 366 -11.13 -11.50 6.68
N ILE A 367 -10.80 -11.12 7.93
CA ILE A 367 -10.24 -12.03 8.93
C ILE A 367 -11.09 -12.02 10.20
N SER A 368 -11.27 -13.20 10.79
CA SER A 368 -11.89 -13.40 12.10
C SER A 368 -11.25 -14.60 12.81
N PRO A 369 -11.41 -14.73 14.14
CA PRO A 369 -11.04 -15.95 14.86
C PRO A 369 -11.76 -17.19 14.31
N ARG A 370 -11.13 -18.35 14.44
CA ARG A 370 -11.76 -19.65 14.17
C ARG A 370 -13.01 -19.87 15.04
N THR A 371 -14.02 -20.51 14.47
CA THR A 371 -15.25 -20.92 15.17
C THR A 371 -14.91 -21.99 16.21
N THR A 372 -15.38 -21.82 17.45
CA THR A 372 -15.11 -22.77 18.52
C THR A 372 -16.15 -23.90 18.57
N ALA A 373 -15.80 -25.03 19.20
CA ALA A 373 -16.74 -26.11 19.49
C ALA A 373 -17.87 -25.72 20.45
N ALA A 374 -17.76 -24.59 21.17
CA ALA A 374 -18.85 -24.05 21.99
C ALA A 374 -19.87 -23.25 21.14
N GLN A 375 -19.40 -22.54 20.10
CA GLN A 375 -20.25 -21.89 19.11
C GLN A 375 -20.94 -22.93 18.19
N VAL A 376 -20.20 -23.96 17.76
CA VAL A 376 -20.70 -25.03 16.90
C VAL A 376 -20.21 -26.39 17.41
N PRO A 377 -20.98 -27.05 18.29
CA PRO A 377 -20.76 -28.44 18.67
C PRO A 377 -20.87 -29.41 17.48
N ASP A 378 -20.20 -30.56 17.59
CA ASP A 378 -20.13 -31.57 16.52
C ASP A 378 -21.51 -32.17 16.19
N GLU A 379 -22.43 -32.27 17.14
CA GLU A 379 -23.81 -32.72 16.92
C GLU A 379 -24.68 -31.73 16.12
N LEU A 380 -24.21 -30.49 15.94
CA LEU A 380 -24.82 -29.51 15.03
C LEU A 380 -24.17 -29.48 13.64
N CYS A 381 -23.03 -30.16 13.48
CA CYS A 381 -22.33 -30.28 12.21
C CYS A 381 -22.98 -31.35 11.33
N VAL A 382 -22.97 -31.15 10.01
CA VAL A 382 -23.46 -32.15 9.05
C VAL A 382 -22.41 -33.26 8.92
N PRO A 383 -22.71 -34.53 9.24
CA PRO A 383 -21.75 -35.61 9.08
C PRO A 383 -21.53 -35.87 7.58
N ALA A 384 -20.27 -35.85 7.13
CA ALA A 384 -19.95 -35.87 5.69
C ALA A 384 -20.43 -37.14 4.98
N ASP A 385 -20.54 -38.27 5.68
CA ASP A 385 -21.07 -39.53 5.14
C ASP A 385 -22.60 -39.52 4.92
N LYS A 386 -23.31 -38.49 5.43
CA LYS A 386 -24.75 -38.27 5.20
C LYS A 386 -25.04 -37.22 4.12
N ILE A 387 -24.01 -36.60 3.53
CA ILE A 387 -24.17 -35.67 2.41
C ILE A 387 -24.34 -36.47 1.11
N ILE A 388 -25.56 -36.49 0.58
CA ILE A 388 -25.91 -37.20 -0.64
C ILE A 388 -25.82 -36.24 -1.83
N ASN A 389 -24.95 -36.51 -2.79
CA ASN A 389 -24.96 -35.80 -4.07
C ASN A 389 -26.14 -36.29 -4.93
N ILE A 390 -27.11 -35.40 -5.14
CA ILE A 390 -28.34 -35.67 -5.90
C ILE A 390 -28.42 -34.87 -7.21
N THR A 391 -27.32 -34.25 -7.66
CA THR A 391 -27.26 -33.43 -8.88
C THR A 391 -27.87 -34.12 -10.11
N LYS A 392 -27.63 -35.43 -10.27
CA LYS A 392 -28.20 -36.26 -11.36
C LYS A 392 -29.74 -36.39 -11.36
N HIS A 393 -30.41 -35.92 -10.32
CA HIS A 393 -31.87 -35.92 -10.18
C HIS A 393 -32.51 -34.57 -10.54
N LEU A 394 -31.71 -33.54 -10.83
CA LEU A 394 -32.18 -32.24 -11.32
C LEU A 394 -32.24 -32.26 -12.85
N ASP A 395 -33.34 -31.79 -13.44
CA ASP A 395 -33.42 -31.53 -14.88
C ASP A 395 -32.93 -30.11 -15.25
N ALA A 396 -32.77 -29.86 -16.55
CA ALA A 396 -32.34 -28.55 -17.07
C ALA A 396 -33.34 -27.39 -16.81
N ASN A 397 -34.57 -27.69 -16.38
CA ASN A 397 -35.58 -26.70 -16.01
C ASN A 397 -35.55 -26.36 -14.49
N GLY A 398 -34.72 -27.06 -13.72
CA GLY A 398 -34.61 -26.95 -12.26
C GLY A 398 -35.56 -27.86 -11.48
N ASN A 399 -36.21 -28.84 -12.11
CA ASN A 399 -37.07 -29.82 -11.43
C ASN A 399 -36.21 -30.93 -10.81
N LEU A 400 -36.30 -31.12 -9.50
CA LEU A 400 -35.70 -32.24 -8.80
C LEU A 400 -36.68 -33.41 -8.74
N ASN A 401 -36.19 -34.62 -9.04
CA ASN A 401 -36.95 -35.87 -9.02
C ASN A 401 -36.19 -36.96 -8.25
N TRP A 402 -36.37 -36.98 -6.92
CA TRP A 402 -35.52 -37.74 -5.98
C TRP A 402 -36.34 -38.53 -4.95
N ASN A 403 -35.91 -39.76 -4.65
CA ASN A 403 -36.50 -40.58 -3.59
C ASN A 403 -35.76 -40.30 -2.27
N ALA A 404 -36.28 -39.35 -1.48
CA ALA A 404 -35.68 -38.95 -0.21
C ALA A 404 -35.80 -40.08 0.85
N PRO A 405 -34.71 -40.49 1.52
CA PRO A 405 -34.77 -41.44 2.64
C PRO A 405 -35.63 -40.92 3.80
N LYS A 406 -36.04 -41.76 4.75
CA LYS A 406 -36.81 -41.30 5.93
C LYS A 406 -36.02 -40.26 6.74
N GLY A 407 -36.69 -39.19 7.19
CA GLY A 407 -36.09 -38.08 7.95
C GLY A 407 -36.52 -36.70 7.43
N LYS A 408 -36.14 -35.62 8.13
CA LYS A 408 -36.09 -34.26 7.56
C LYS A 408 -34.82 -34.12 6.71
N TRP A 409 -34.92 -33.56 5.53
CA TRP A 409 -33.78 -33.31 4.63
C TRP A 409 -33.73 -31.87 4.17
N THR A 410 -32.54 -31.26 4.22
CA THR A 410 -32.27 -29.99 3.54
C THR A 410 -31.63 -30.31 2.20
N ILE A 411 -32.28 -29.86 1.13
CA ILE A 411 -31.73 -29.83 -0.23
C ILE A 411 -31.03 -28.49 -0.41
N LEU A 412 -29.77 -28.52 -0.81
CA LEU A 412 -28.92 -27.37 -1.05
C LEU A 412 -28.49 -27.39 -2.52
N ARG A 413 -29.05 -26.49 -3.32
CA ARG A 413 -28.68 -26.30 -4.74
C ARG A 413 -27.61 -25.23 -4.82
N MET A 414 -26.42 -25.60 -5.26
CA MET A 414 -25.25 -24.71 -5.31
C MET A 414 -24.81 -24.52 -6.76
N GLY A 415 -24.46 -23.29 -7.11
CA GLY A 415 -23.99 -22.89 -8.43
C GLY A 415 -23.02 -21.73 -8.38
N LEU A 416 -22.74 -21.17 -9.55
CA LEU A 416 -21.87 -20.01 -9.75
C LEU A 416 -22.57 -18.91 -10.53
N THR A 417 -22.13 -17.67 -10.30
CA THR A 417 -22.51 -16.45 -11.04
C THR A 417 -21.32 -15.48 -11.05
N SER A 418 -21.33 -14.50 -11.95
CA SER A 418 -20.33 -13.42 -11.92
C SER A 418 -20.45 -12.62 -10.62
N THR A 419 -19.33 -12.11 -10.10
CA THR A 419 -19.34 -11.11 -9.01
C THR A 419 -19.99 -9.80 -9.46
N GLY A 420 -20.04 -9.52 -10.77
CA GLY A 420 -20.59 -8.31 -11.37
C GLY A 420 -19.80 -7.04 -11.03
N HIS A 421 -18.48 -7.17 -10.84
CA HIS A 421 -17.55 -6.04 -10.81
C HIS A 421 -17.13 -5.62 -12.21
N THR A 422 -16.81 -4.33 -12.37
CA THR A 422 -16.39 -3.70 -13.62
C THR A 422 -15.20 -2.78 -13.37
N ASN A 423 -14.45 -2.43 -14.42
CA ASN A 423 -13.46 -1.35 -14.38
C ASN A 423 -14.18 0.02 -14.33
N ALA A 424 -14.83 0.31 -13.21
CA ALA A 424 -15.93 1.28 -13.08
C ALA A 424 -15.54 2.77 -13.27
N THR A 425 -14.26 3.09 -13.39
CA THR A 425 -13.75 4.43 -13.73
C THR A 425 -13.37 4.60 -15.20
N GLY A 426 -13.57 3.57 -16.04
CA GLY A 426 -13.37 3.67 -17.48
C GLY A 426 -14.39 4.54 -18.21
N GLY A 427 -14.14 4.76 -19.49
CA GLY A 427 -15.09 5.29 -20.46
C GLY A 427 -15.65 4.18 -21.33
N ALA A 428 -15.47 4.31 -22.65
CA ALA A 428 -15.98 3.34 -23.63
C ALA A 428 -15.31 1.95 -23.54
N GLY A 429 -14.19 1.81 -22.83
CA GLY A 429 -13.57 0.53 -22.49
C GLY A 429 -14.07 -0.10 -21.18
N THR A 430 -15.15 0.40 -20.58
CA THR A 430 -15.78 -0.22 -19.41
C THR A 430 -16.45 -1.55 -19.76
N GLY A 431 -16.22 -2.57 -18.93
CA GLY A 431 -16.95 -3.85 -18.97
C GLY A 431 -16.69 -4.69 -17.72
N LEU A 432 -17.03 -5.97 -17.76
CA LEU A 432 -16.86 -6.85 -16.59
C LEU A 432 -15.39 -7.15 -16.31
N GLU A 433 -15.05 -7.25 -15.03
CA GLU A 433 -13.74 -7.68 -14.54
C GLU A 433 -13.49 -9.17 -14.87
N CYS A 434 -12.33 -9.48 -15.45
CA CYS A 434 -11.97 -10.83 -15.90
C CYS A 434 -11.75 -11.81 -14.74
N ASP A 435 -12.04 -13.09 -14.96
CA ASP A 435 -11.78 -14.18 -14.00
C ASP A 435 -10.28 -14.32 -13.73
N LYS A 436 -9.87 -13.88 -12.53
CA LYS A 436 -8.47 -13.83 -12.08
C LYS A 436 -7.84 -15.22 -11.93
N PHE A 437 -8.63 -16.30 -12.01
CA PHE A 437 -8.14 -17.68 -11.97
C PHE A 437 -8.12 -18.36 -13.35
N ASN A 438 -8.69 -17.76 -14.41
CA ASN A 438 -8.83 -18.38 -15.73
C ASN A 438 -7.91 -17.73 -16.79
N PRO A 439 -6.82 -18.38 -17.22
CA PRO A 439 -5.93 -17.87 -18.25
C PRO A 439 -6.62 -17.48 -19.57
N GLU A 440 -7.75 -18.08 -19.93
CA GLU A 440 -8.53 -17.67 -21.13
C GLU A 440 -9.04 -16.23 -21.00
N ALA A 441 -9.64 -15.89 -19.85
CA ALA A 441 -10.14 -14.55 -19.57
C ALA A 441 -9.01 -13.51 -19.40
N ILE A 442 -7.90 -13.91 -18.78
CA ILE A 442 -6.73 -13.06 -18.55
C ILE A 442 -6.05 -12.70 -19.88
N ASN A 443 -5.87 -13.68 -20.78
CA ASN A 443 -5.31 -13.43 -22.11
C ASN A 443 -6.25 -12.56 -22.97
N LEU A 444 -7.56 -12.80 -22.91
CA LEU A 444 -8.55 -11.97 -23.62
C LEU A 444 -8.50 -10.50 -23.15
N GLN A 445 -8.35 -10.25 -21.86
CA GLN A 445 -8.17 -8.90 -21.32
C GLN A 445 -6.89 -8.24 -21.83
N PHE A 446 -5.75 -8.96 -21.76
CA PHE A 446 -4.48 -8.44 -22.25
C PHE A 446 -4.55 -8.10 -23.75
N ASP A 447 -5.07 -9.01 -24.58
CA ASP A 447 -5.10 -8.88 -26.04
C ASP A 447 -6.08 -7.80 -26.55
N GLY A 448 -7.14 -7.53 -25.78
CA GLY A 448 -8.18 -6.54 -26.08
C GLY A 448 -7.80 -5.09 -25.78
N TRP A 449 -6.93 -4.85 -24.78
CA TRP A 449 -6.48 -3.51 -24.38
C TRP A 449 -5.00 -3.27 -24.68
N PHE A 450 -4.10 -3.85 -23.87
CA PHE A 450 -2.66 -3.56 -23.97
C PHE A 450 -2.01 -4.19 -25.21
N GLY A 451 -2.45 -5.39 -25.60
CA GLY A 451 -2.08 -6.02 -26.86
C GLY A 451 -2.53 -5.21 -28.07
N GLU A 452 -3.71 -4.56 -28.00
CA GLU A 452 -4.15 -3.62 -29.05
C GLU A 452 -3.26 -2.36 -29.05
N ALA A 453 -2.89 -1.81 -27.90
CA ALA A 453 -1.94 -0.69 -27.84
C ALA A 453 -0.59 -1.01 -28.51
N ILE A 454 -0.08 -2.23 -28.35
CA ILE A 454 1.12 -2.72 -29.06
C ILE A 454 0.89 -2.78 -30.59
N LYS A 455 -0.28 -3.27 -31.05
CA LYS A 455 -0.64 -3.28 -32.48
C LYS A 455 -0.69 -1.86 -33.06
N GLN A 456 -1.28 -0.91 -32.34
CA GLN A 456 -1.47 0.49 -32.75
C GLN A 456 -0.17 1.32 -32.65
N ALA A 457 0.75 0.97 -31.76
CA ALA A 457 2.11 1.53 -31.72
C ALA A 457 3.01 0.98 -32.84
N GLY A 458 2.84 -0.30 -33.19
CA GLY A 458 3.74 -1.01 -34.09
C GLY A 458 5.10 -1.36 -33.44
N PRO A 459 5.92 -2.18 -34.12
CA PRO A 459 7.12 -2.76 -33.50
C PRO A 459 8.20 -1.73 -33.15
N GLU A 460 8.35 -0.66 -33.93
CA GLU A 460 9.39 0.36 -33.69
C GLU A 460 9.09 1.20 -32.44
N LEU A 461 7.90 1.80 -32.34
CA LEU A 461 7.51 2.58 -31.16
C LEU A 461 7.37 1.68 -29.92
N THR A 462 6.90 0.44 -30.07
CA THR A 462 6.88 -0.52 -28.96
C THR A 462 8.30 -0.78 -28.45
N ALA A 463 9.24 -1.20 -29.31
CA ALA A 463 10.61 -1.48 -28.89
C ALA A 463 11.33 -0.24 -28.33
N LYS A 464 11.07 0.95 -28.89
CA LYS A 464 11.73 2.20 -28.50
C LYS A 464 11.15 2.84 -27.23
N VAL A 465 9.82 2.89 -27.07
CA VAL A 465 9.13 3.82 -26.15
C VAL A 465 8.29 3.11 -25.09
N LEU A 466 7.45 2.15 -25.47
CA LEU A 466 6.63 1.39 -24.52
C LEU A 466 7.53 0.39 -23.78
N LYS A 467 7.78 0.61 -22.48
CA LYS A 467 8.70 -0.24 -21.68
C LYS A 467 8.00 -1.08 -20.63
N LEU A 468 6.80 -0.68 -20.23
CA LEU A 468 6.16 -1.11 -19.00
C LEU A 468 4.69 -1.46 -19.27
N PHE A 469 4.28 -2.63 -18.78
CA PHE A 469 2.89 -2.97 -18.51
C PHE A 469 2.60 -2.63 -17.04
N TYR A 470 1.49 -1.92 -16.80
CA TYR A 470 1.10 -1.44 -15.47
C TYR A 470 -0.21 -2.09 -15.01
N ILE A 471 -0.23 -2.53 -13.76
CA ILE A 471 -1.41 -2.93 -12.98
C ILE A 471 -1.48 -2.02 -11.77
N ASP A 472 -2.61 -1.35 -11.58
CA ASP A 472 -2.88 -0.47 -10.45
C ASP A 472 -3.20 -1.28 -9.17
N SER A 473 -3.71 -0.61 -8.14
CA SER A 473 -4.30 -1.29 -6.97
C SER A 473 -5.63 -1.98 -7.32
N TRP A 474 -6.21 -2.76 -6.39
CA TRP A 474 -7.30 -3.70 -6.71
C TRP A 474 -8.69 -3.22 -6.23
N GLU A 475 -9.50 -2.66 -7.12
CA GLU A 475 -10.87 -2.20 -6.83
C GLU A 475 -11.96 -3.22 -7.25
N CYS A 476 -11.61 -4.49 -7.52
CA CYS A 476 -12.53 -5.48 -8.13
C CYS A 476 -13.18 -6.48 -7.14
N GLY A 477 -13.14 -6.22 -5.84
CA GLY A 477 -13.62 -7.14 -4.80
C GLY A 477 -12.84 -8.45 -4.72
N SER A 478 -13.51 -9.53 -4.29
CA SER A 478 -12.91 -10.87 -4.18
C SER A 478 -13.70 -11.92 -4.96
N GLN A 479 -13.04 -13.03 -5.33
CA GLN A 479 -13.70 -14.18 -5.97
C GLN A 479 -13.31 -15.50 -5.31
N ASN A 480 -14.27 -16.42 -5.17
CA ASN A 480 -14.09 -17.70 -4.47
C ASN A 480 -14.33 -18.95 -5.35
N TRP A 481 -14.52 -18.76 -6.66
CA TRP A 481 -14.71 -19.83 -7.63
C TRP A 481 -14.11 -19.48 -9.00
N SER A 482 -14.04 -20.48 -9.88
CA SER A 482 -13.74 -20.42 -11.33
C SER A 482 -13.95 -21.83 -11.92
N PRO A 483 -14.22 -22.01 -13.22
CA PRO A 483 -14.28 -23.33 -13.85
C PRO A 483 -13.05 -24.24 -13.59
N VAL A 484 -11.86 -23.67 -13.36
CA VAL A 484 -10.64 -24.43 -13.05
C VAL A 484 -10.43 -24.72 -11.55
N PHE A 485 -11.16 -24.04 -10.67
CA PHE A 485 -10.84 -23.97 -9.24
C PHE A 485 -10.78 -25.35 -8.55
N ARG A 486 -11.73 -26.25 -8.84
CA ARG A 486 -11.77 -27.59 -8.24
C ARG A 486 -10.54 -28.44 -8.56
N GLU A 487 -10.02 -28.35 -9.78
CA GLU A 487 -8.88 -29.16 -10.22
C GLU A 487 -7.57 -28.60 -9.67
N GLU A 488 -7.42 -27.28 -9.66
CA GLU A 488 -6.28 -26.61 -9.00
C GLU A 488 -6.29 -26.83 -7.48
N PHE A 489 -7.45 -26.75 -6.82
CA PHE A 489 -7.60 -27.12 -5.40
C PHE A 489 -7.12 -28.56 -5.16
N ARG A 490 -7.59 -29.54 -5.95
CA ARG A 490 -7.18 -30.95 -5.75
C ARG A 490 -5.68 -31.16 -5.98
N LYS A 491 -5.11 -30.48 -6.98
CA LYS A 491 -3.67 -30.47 -7.30
C LYS A 491 -2.82 -29.86 -6.18
N ARG A 492 -3.30 -28.79 -5.52
CA ARG A 492 -2.54 -28.00 -4.54
C ARG A 492 -2.75 -28.42 -3.09
N ARG A 493 -3.93 -28.94 -2.75
CA ARG A 493 -4.36 -29.34 -1.40
C ARG A 493 -4.42 -30.87 -1.21
N GLY A 494 -4.38 -31.66 -2.28
CA GLY A 494 -4.29 -33.13 -2.21
C GLY A 494 -5.61 -33.87 -1.93
N TYR A 495 -6.76 -33.19 -1.92
CA TYR A 495 -8.09 -33.80 -1.76
C TYR A 495 -9.16 -33.06 -2.58
N ASP A 496 -10.33 -33.69 -2.79
CA ASP A 496 -11.42 -33.08 -3.55
C ASP A 496 -12.36 -32.26 -2.63
N LEU A 497 -12.68 -31.03 -3.03
CA LEU A 497 -13.48 -30.11 -2.20
C LEU A 497 -14.97 -30.46 -2.11
N MET A 498 -15.50 -31.28 -3.02
CA MET A 498 -16.95 -31.46 -3.20
C MET A 498 -17.73 -31.97 -1.97
N PRO A 499 -17.20 -32.85 -1.10
CA PRO A 499 -17.87 -33.22 0.15
C PRO A 499 -18.05 -32.04 1.12
N TYR A 500 -17.22 -31.01 0.99
CA TYR A 500 -17.15 -29.83 1.84
C TYR A 500 -17.83 -28.60 1.22
N LEU A 501 -18.37 -28.71 0.00
CA LEU A 501 -19.04 -27.60 -0.70
C LEU A 501 -20.12 -26.87 0.14
N PRO A 502 -20.91 -27.52 1.04
CA PRO A 502 -21.85 -26.80 1.92
C PRO A 502 -21.22 -25.69 2.79
N LEU A 503 -19.91 -25.72 3.04
CA LEU A 503 -19.20 -24.66 3.76
C LEU A 503 -19.17 -23.33 3.00
N TYR A 504 -19.38 -23.32 1.67
CA TYR A 504 -19.61 -22.08 0.92
C TYR A 504 -20.93 -21.40 1.29
N ALA A 505 -21.92 -22.16 1.78
CA ALA A 505 -23.15 -21.64 2.39
C ALA A 505 -23.03 -21.48 3.92
N GLY A 506 -21.81 -21.63 4.45
CA GLY A 506 -21.49 -21.59 5.88
C GLY A 506 -21.95 -22.80 6.68
N ILE A 507 -22.47 -23.86 6.06
CA ILE A 507 -22.96 -25.06 6.75
C ILE A 507 -21.76 -25.83 7.33
N PRO A 508 -21.66 -26.02 8.66
CA PRO A 508 -20.55 -26.75 9.27
C PRO A 508 -20.60 -28.24 8.91
N VAL A 509 -19.44 -28.84 8.62
CA VAL A 509 -19.30 -30.23 8.15
C VAL A 509 -18.29 -30.98 9.03
N GLN A 510 -18.71 -32.15 9.53
CA GLN A 510 -18.04 -32.99 10.55
C GLN A 510 -17.83 -32.32 11.92
N SER A 511 -17.06 -31.23 11.98
CA SER A 511 -16.79 -30.45 13.19
C SER A 511 -16.45 -28.99 12.84
N ALA A 512 -16.45 -28.11 13.83
CA ALA A 512 -15.95 -26.74 13.65
C ALA A 512 -14.49 -26.71 13.16
N ASP A 513 -13.63 -27.59 13.68
CA ASP A 513 -12.20 -27.63 13.33
C ASP A 513 -11.95 -28.12 11.89
N VAL A 514 -12.64 -29.18 11.45
CA VAL A 514 -12.59 -29.66 10.06
C VAL A 514 -13.09 -28.58 9.09
N SER A 515 -14.14 -27.87 9.49
CA SER A 515 -14.74 -26.79 8.70
C SER A 515 -13.79 -25.60 8.50
N GLU A 516 -13.15 -25.13 9.58
CA GLU A 516 -12.18 -24.02 9.52
C GLU A 516 -10.94 -24.39 8.72
N ARG A 517 -10.42 -25.62 8.84
CA ARG A 517 -9.27 -26.12 8.07
C ARG A 517 -9.57 -26.20 6.57
N PHE A 518 -10.75 -26.70 6.18
CA PHE A 518 -11.19 -26.68 4.79
C PHE A 518 -11.24 -25.25 4.24
N LEU A 519 -11.82 -24.32 5.00
CA LEU A 519 -11.94 -22.93 4.59
C LEU A 519 -10.57 -22.23 4.49
N HIS A 520 -9.62 -22.55 5.36
CA HIS A 520 -8.23 -22.12 5.19
C HIS A 520 -7.64 -22.65 3.86
N ASP A 521 -7.79 -23.94 3.54
CA ASP A 521 -7.31 -24.52 2.29
C ASP A 521 -7.96 -23.86 1.05
N VAL A 522 -9.23 -23.45 1.12
CA VAL A 522 -9.90 -22.66 0.07
C VAL A 522 -9.19 -21.33 -0.14
N ARG A 523 -8.98 -20.56 0.94
CA ARG A 523 -8.37 -19.22 0.84
C ARG A 523 -6.90 -19.26 0.45
N GLN A 524 -6.12 -20.22 0.95
CA GLN A 524 -4.73 -20.46 0.52
C GLN A 524 -4.68 -20.82 -0.98
N THR A 525 -5.68 -21.55 -1.51
CA THR A 525 -5.79 -21.82 -2.96
C THR A 525 -6.13 -20.55 -3.75
N ILE A 526 -7.04 -19.70 -3.24
CA ILE A 526 -7.36 -18.40 -3.87
C ILE A 526 -6.11 -17.51 -3.96
N ALA A 527 -5.37 -17.34 -2.87
CA ALA A 527 -4.17 -16.51 -2.83
C ALA A 527 -3.06 -16.99 -3.78
N GLU A 528 -2.87 -18.32 -3.88
CA GLU A 528 -1.93 -18.91 -4.85
C GLU A 528 -2.39 -18.72 -6.31
N LEU A 529 -3.69 -18.81 -6.61
CA LEU A 529 -4.19 -18.64 -7.97
C LEU A 529 -4.10 -17.19 -8.46
N VAL A 530 -4.20 -16.19 -7.59
CA VAL A 530 -3.91 -14.80 -7.97
C VAL A 530 -2.47 -14.65 -8.46
N ASN A 531 -1.48 -15.19 -7.74
CA ASN A 531 -0.09 -15.16 -8.20
C ASN A 531 0.12 -15.99 -9.47
N ASP A 532 -0.26 -17.28 -9.42
CA ASP A 532 0.15 -18.25 -10.44
C ASP A 532 -0.64 -18.10 -11.75
N MET A 533 -1.92 -17.69 -11.69
CA MET A 533 -2.76 -17.52 -12.88
C MET A 533 -2.76 -16.07 -13.36
N PHE A 534 -3.20 -15.11 -12.55
CA PHE A 534 -3.28 -13.69 -12.99
C PHE A 534 -1.90 -13.10 -13.28
N TYR A 535 -1.06 -12.97 -12.25
CA TYR A 535 0.27 -12.38 -12.43
C TYR A 535 1.20 -13.26 -13.28
N GLY A 536 1.12 -14.59 -13.16
CA GLY A 536 1.91 -15.54 -13.96
C GLY A 536 1.58 -15.52 -15.46
N THR A 537 0.29 -15.47 -15.82
CA THR A 537 -0.13 -15.34 -17.23
C THR A 537 0.26 -13.97 -17.79
N LEU A 538 -0.04 -12.88 -17.06
CA LEU A 538 0.31 -11.52 -17.49
C LEU A 538 1.82 -11.34 -17.66
N MET A 539 2.65 -11.79 -16.71
CA MET A 539 4.11 -11.77 -16.86
C MET A 539 4.57 -12.54 -18.10
N THR A 540 3.95 -13.69 -18.41
CA THR A 540 4.27 -14.44 -19.65
C THR A 540 4.00 -13.59 -20.89
N ARG A 541 2.81 -12.97 -21.00
CA ARG A 541 2.44 -12.10 -22.14
C ARG A 541 3.33 -10.86 -22.24
N VAL A 542 3.66 -10.22 -21.12
CA VAL A 542 4.58 -9.07 -21.05
C VAL A 542 5.98 -9.43 -21.55
N ARG A 543 6.47 -10.64 -21.26
CA ARG A 543 7.79 -11.12 -21.71
C ARG A 543 7.84 -11.46 -23.21
N GLU A 544 6.75 -11.89 -23.83
CA GLU A 544 6.69 -12.10 -25.29
C GLU A 544 7.03 -10.82 -26.07
N HIS A 545 6.72 -9.65 -25.50
CA HIS A 545 7.01 -8.34 -26.08
C HIS A 545 8.32 -7.70 -25.56
N GLY A 546 9.10 -8.40 -24.73
CA GLY A 546 10.37 -7.89 -24.17
C GLY A 546 10.20 -6.79 -23.12
N LEU A 547 9.00 -6.65 -22.54
CA LEU A 547 8.64 -5.56 -21.63
C LEU A 547 8.89 -5.92 -20.16
N LYS A 548 8.75 -4.91 -19.29
CA LYS A 548 8.74 -5.06 -17.83
C LYS A 548 7.31 -4.96 -17.27
N PHE A 549 7.07 -5.64 -16.15
CA PHE A 549 5.82 -5.60 -15.41
C PHE A 549 6.01 -4.79 -14.11
N THR A 550 5.25 -3.71 -13.95
CA THR A 550 5.11 -2.99 -12.68
C THR A 550 3.68 -3.13 -12.14
N ALA A 551 3.52 -3.32 -10.83
CA ALA A 551 2.20 -3.52 -10.24
C ALA A 551 2.11 -3.01 -8.80
N GLU A 552 0.90 -2.64 -8.37
CA GLU A 552 0.58 -2.28 -6.97
C GLU A 552 -0.07 -3.42 -6.18
N CYS A 553 -0.77 -3.11 -5.08
CA CYS A 553 -1.26 -4.04 -4.07
C CYS A 553 -2.58 -4.77 -4.41
N VAL A 554 -2.66 -6.03 -3.97
CA VAL A 554 -3.85 -6.92 -4.08
C VAL A 554 -4.75 -6.87 -2.83
N SER A 555 -4.16 -6.57 -1.67
CA SER A 555 -4.89 -6.30 -0.42
C SER A 555 -5.20 -4.80 -0.31
N PRO A 556 -6.28 -4.39 0.39
CA PRO A 556 -7.14 -5.20 1.28
C PRO A 556 -8.51 -5.58 0.68
N THR A 557 -8.59 -5.90 -0.62
CA THR A 557 -9.86 -6.12 -1.34
C THR A 557 -10.04 -7.54 -1.88
N MET A 558 -9.00 -8.10 -2.53
CA MET A 558 -8.99 -9.49 -3.03
C MET A 558 -8.29 -10.41 -2.03
N THR A 559 -8.92 -11.53 -1.68
CA THR A 559 -8.35 -12.54 -0.76
C THR A 559 -6.97 -12.99 -1.24
N SER A 560 -5.92 -12.67 -0.48
CA SER A 560 -4.54 -12.76 -0.96
C SER A 560 -3.52 -12.93 0.16
N ASP A 561 -2.29 -13.30 -0.23
CA ASP A 561 -1.06 -12.94 0.48
C ASP A 561 -0.55 -11.67 -0.21
N GLY A 562 -0.74 -10.51 0.43
CA GLY A 562 -0.53 -9.17 -0.14
C GLY A 562 0.92 -8.85 -0.56
N MET A 563 1.87 -9.73 -0.22
CA MET A 563 3.24 -9.64 -0.72
C MET A 563 3.51 -10.58 -1.90
N LEU A 564 2.72 -11.63 -2.12
CA LEU A 564 3.13 -12.79 -2.93
C LEU A 564 3.30 -12.47 -4.43
N HIS A 565 2.47 -11.60 -5.00
CA HIS A 565 2.55 -11.22 -6.42
C HIS A 565 3.83 -10.43 -6.75
N TYR A 566 4.44 -9.76 -5.78
CA TYR A 566 5.76 -9.13 -5.93
C TYR A 566 6.89 -10.14 -6.19
N SER A 567 6.68 -11.43 -5.92
CA SER A 567 7.58 -12.49 -6.39
C SER A 567 7.68 -12.50 -7.93
N THR A 568 6.58 -12.20 -8.61
CA THR A 568 6.37 -12.40 -10.05
C THR A 568 6.67 -11.16 -10.89
N VAL A 569 6.29 -9.95 -10.46
CA VAL A 569 6.51 -8.70 -11.24
C VAL A 569 7.96 -8.20 -11.20
N ASP A 570 8.37 -7.31 -12.10
CA ASP A 570 9.74 -6.74 -12.10
C ASP A 570 9.91 -5.65 -11.04
N ILE A 571 8.90 -4.80 -10.89
CA ILE A 571 8.93 -3.57 -10.11
C ILE A 571 7.70 -3.55 -9.22
N PRO A 572 7.85 -3.80 -7.90
CA PRO A 572 6.83 -3.52 -6.91
C PRO A 572 6.55 -2.02 -6.83
N MET A 573 5.29 -1.68 -6.59
CA MET A 573 4.83 -0.31 -6.42
C MET A 573 3.84 -0.27 -5.24
N GLY A 574 3.86 0.82 -4.47
CA GLY A 574 2.92 1.09 -3.37
C GLY A 574 2.55 2.57 -3.34
N GLU A 575 1.79 3.02 -2.35
CA GLU A 575 1.06 4.29 -2.48
C GLU A 575 1.07 5.10 -1.18
N PHE A 576 1.34 6.41 -1.24
CA PHE A 576 1.27 7.30 -0.07
C PHE A 576 0.66 8.67 -0.37
N TRP A 577 -0.19 9.14 0.56
CA TRP A 577 -1.07 10.28 0.33
C TRP A 577 -0.62 11.56 1.05
N PHE A 578 -0.92 12.72 0.42
CA PHE A 578 -0.79 14.02 1.05
C PHE A 578 -2.11 14.45 1.72
N ARG A 579 -2.03 14.85 3.00
CA ARG A 579 -3.14 15.39 3.82
C ARG A 579 -4.46 14.59 3.81
N SER A 580 -4.42 13.29 3.50
CA SER A 580 -5.61 12.46 3.25
C SER A 580 -5.66 11.18 4.09
N PRO A 581 -5.59 11.28 5.43
CA PRO A 581 -5.40 10.14 6.35
C PRO A 581 -6.50 9.07 6.29
N THR A 582 -7.67 9.37 5.74
CA THR A 582 -8.74 8.36 5.53
C THR A 582 -8.48 7.45 4.33
N HIS A 583 -7.67 7.87 3.37
CA HIS A 583 -7.39 7.14 2.12
C HIS A 583 -5.93 6.71 2.00
N ASP A 584 -5.03 7.28 2.81
CA ASP A 584 -3.62 6.87 2.91
C ASP A 584 -3.47 5.35 3.16
N LYS A 585 -2.49 4.72 2.49
CA LYS A 585 -2.31 3.27 2.43
C LYS A 585 -0.94 2.81 2.99
N PRO A 586 -0.59 3.13 4.26
CA PRO A 586 0.74 2.83 4.81
C PRO A 586 1.08 1.33 4.90
N ASN A 587 0.11 0.41 4.80
CA ASN A 587 0.41 -1.01 4.71
C ASN A 587 0.63 -1.48 3.25
N ASP A 588 0.08 -0.78 2.25
CA ASP A 588 0.44 -0.97 0.84
C ASP A 588 1.90 -0.56 0.60
N VAL A 589 2.36 0.52 1.24
CA VAL A 589 3.77 0.91 1.30
C VAL A 589 4.65 -0.23 1.82
N LEU A 590 4.30 -0.84 2.96
CA LEU A 590 5.09 -1.92 3.55
C LEU A 590 5.00 -3.23 2.77
N ASP A 591 3.87 -3.55 2.13
CA ASP A 591 3.75 -4.70 1.22
C ASP A 591 4.70 -4.57 0.02
N ALA A 592 4.71 -3.40 -0.64
CA ALA A 592 5.56 -3.13 -1.81
C ALA A 592 7.06 -3.16 -1.46
N ILE A 593 7.46 -2.49 -0.38
CA ILE A 593 8.85 -2.42 0.08
C ILE A 593 9.34 -3.78 0.59
N SER A 594 8.59 -4.42 1.49
CA SER A 594 8.96 -5.75 2.00
C SER A 594 9.01 -6.77 0.86
N GLY A 595 8.03 -6.74 -0.05
CA GLY A 595 8.00 -7.58 -1.25
C GLY A 595 9.23 -7.38 -2.13
N ALA A 596 9.61 -6.14 -2.40
CA ALA A 596 10.82 -5.84 -3.15
C ALA A 596 12.08 -6.42 -2.49
N HIS A 597 12.26 -6.20 -1.19
CA HIS A 597 13.46 -6.65 -0.48
C HIS A 597 13.56 -8.18 -0.39
N VAL A 598 12.49 -8.89 -0.03
CA VAL A 598 12.54 -10.37 0.09
C VAL A 598 12.65 -11.08 -1.27
N TYR A 599 12.11 -10.50 -2.34
CA TYR A 599 12.21 -11.05 -3.70
C TYR A 599 13.34 -10.45 -4.55
N GLY A 600 14.19 -9.60 -3.99
CA GLY A 600 15.39 -9.06 -4.65
C GLY A 600 15.11 -8.12 -5.82
N LYS A 601 14.07 -7.29 -5.73
CA LYS A 601 13.72 -6.28 -6.73
C LYS A 601 14.49 -4.99 -6.40
N PRO A 602 15.41 -4.52 -7.27
CA PRO A 602 16.30 -3.40 -6.93
C PRO A 602 15.60 -2.02 -7.00
N ILE A 603 14.44 -1.95 -7.66
CA ILE A 603 13.63 -0.75 -7.79
C ILE A 603 12.29 -0.97 -7.10
N VAL A 604 11.90 -0.03 -6.24
CA VAL A 604 10.58 0.03 -5.59
C VAL A 604 9.96 1.36 -5.93
N GLN A 605 8.78 1.33 -6.56
CA GLN A 605 8.06 2.53 -6.93
C GLN A 605 7.08 2.97 -5.87
N ALA A 606 6.77 4.27 -5.84
CA ALA A 606 5.60 4.77 -5.15
C ALA A 606 4.70 5.57 -6.09
N GLU A 607 3.40 5.28 -6.13
CA GLU A 607 2.42 6.34 -6.35
C GLU A 607 2.54 7.32 -5.17
N CYS A 608 2.85 8.58 -5.47
CA CYS A 608 3.23 9.53 -4.43
C CYS A 608 2.45 10.84 -4.48
N PHE A 609 2.13 11.32 -3.27
CA PHE A 609 1.48 12.60 -2.95
C PHE A 609 -0.01 12.69 -3.30
N THR A 610 -0.65 11.55 -3.56
CA THR A 610 -2.09 11.40 -3.84
C THR A 610 -2.95 12.15 -2.81
N GLN A 611 -3.90 12.98 -3.25
CA GLN A 611 -4.60 13.92 -2.37
C GLN A 611 -6.10 13.95 -2.65
N LEU A 612 -6.89 13.50 -1.68
CA LEU A 612 -8.34 13.33 -1.79
C LEU A 612 -9.11 14.61 -2.13
N ARG A 613 -8.62 15.76 -1.64
CA ARG A 613 -9.15 17.10 -1.95
C ARG A 613 -8.01 18.11 -1.98
N MET A 614 -7.81 18.75 -3.13
CA MET A 614 -6.89 19.88 -3.27
C MET A 614 -7.44 21.14 -2.60
N ALA A 615 -6.54 21.95 -2.07
CA ALA A 615 -6.77 23.29 -1.54
C ALA A 615 -6.10 24.39 -2.39
N TRP A 616 -5.33 24.02 -3.41
CA TRP A 616 -4.57 24.93 -4.29
C TRP A 616 -3.49 25.76 -3.55
N ASP A 617 -3.15 25.37 -2.32
CA ASP A 617 -2.01 25.88 -1.53
C ASP A 617 -0.73 25.05 -1.76
N GLU A 618 -0.81 23.96 -2.51
CA GLU A 618 0.24 22.94 -2.54
C GLU A 618 1.45 23.38 -3.37
N HIS A 619 2.65 23.24 -2.79
CA HIS A 619 3.94 23.55 -3.42
C HIS A 619 5.06 22.62 -2.88
N PRO A 620 6.20 22.49 -3.58
CA PRO A 620 7.22 21.49 -3.29
C PRO A 620 7.73 21.38 -1.84
N ALA A 621 7.81 22.48 -1.08
CA ALA A 621 8.29 22.44 0.30
C ALA A 621 7.41 21.56 1.21
N LEU A 622 6.08 21.62 1.02
CA LEU A 622 5.10 20.87 1.82
C LEU A 622 5.18 19.36 1.60
N PHE A 623 5.66 18.94 0.44
CA PHE A 623 5.83 17.52 0.10
C PHE A 623 7.14 16.92 0.64
N LYS A 624 8.12 17.74 1.02
CA LYS A 624 9.49 17.27 1.27
C LYS A 624 9.56 16.25 2.41
N THR A 625 8.99 16.54 3.58
CA THR A 625 9.06 15.61 4.73
C THR A 625 8.32 14.30 4.44
N LEU A 626 7.14 14.37 3.80
CA LEU A 626 6.35 13.21 3.39
C LEU A 626 7.09 12.32 2.39
N GLY A 627 7.78 12.90 1.40
CA GLY A 627 8.65 12.16 0.51
C GLY A 627 9.82 11.53 1.28
N ASP A 628 10.54 12.34 2.06
CA ASP A 628 11.74 11.89 2.78
C ASP A 628 11.47 10.71 3.73
N ARG A 629 10.35 10.67 4.44
CA ARG A 629 10.00 9.50 5.27
C ARG A 629 9.64 8.26 4.44
N ASN A 630 9.16 8.43 3.22
CA ASN A 630 8.88 7.32 2.29
C ASN A 630 10.16 6.81 1.59
N TYR A 631 11.12 7.69 1.29
CA TYR A 631 12.50 7.29 0.98
C TYR A 631 13.17 6.55 2.15
N ALA A 632 12.93 6.99 3.40
CA ALA A 632 13.44 6.31 4.60
C ALA A 632 12.83 4.91 4.82
N LEU A 633 11.56 4.69 4.45
CA LEU A 633 10.97 3.35 4.50
C LEU A 633 11.60 2.40 3.47
N GLY A 634 12.02 2.89 2.30
CA GLY A 634 12.76 2.09 1.30
C GLY A 634 12.44 2.35 -0.17
N PHE A 635 11.49 3.23 -0.50
CA PHE A 635 11.20 3.57 -1.90
C PHE A 635 12.40 4.21 -2.61
N ASN A 636 12.54 3.98 -3.91
CA ASN A 636 13.63 4.57 -4.70
C ASN A 636 13.26 4.96 -6.14
N ARG A 637 11.97 5.01 -6.50
CA ARG A 637 11.49 5.76 -7.68
C ARG A 637 10.04 6.26 -7.53
N TYR A 638 9.85 7.58 -7.48
CA TYR A 638 8.52 8.19 -7.48
C TYR A 638 7.81 8.10 -8.84
N VAL A 639 6.49 7.95 -8.75
CA VAL A 639 5.50 8.10 -9.82
C VAL A 639 4.47 9.11 -9.32
N TYR A 640 4.56 10.37 -9.73
CA TYR A 640 3.71 11.43 -9.17
C TYR A 640 2.24 11.24 -9.53
N HIS A 641 1.36 11.17 -8.53
CA HIS A 641 -0.08 11.30 -8.69
C HIS A 641 -0.50 12.77 -8.43
N VAL A 642 -0.89 13.56 -9.43
CA VAL A 642 -1.12 13.17 -10.83
C VAL A 642 -0.82 14.32 -11.80
N PHE A 643 -0.24 13.97 -12.96
CA PHE A 643 -0.23 14.86 -14.10
C PHE A 643 -1.55 14.66 -14.84
N THR A 644 -2.50 15.60 -14.75
CA THR A 644 -3.72 15.49 -15.56
C THR A 644 -3.46 16.07 -16.95
N HIS A 645 -3.86 15.36 -18.00
CA HIS A 645 -3.78 15.91 -19.35
C HIS A 645 -4.73 17.10 -19.51
N ASN A 646 -4.18 18.27 -19.85
CA ASN A 646 -4.97 19.47 -20.14
C ASN A 646 -5.06 19.67 -21.67
N PRO A 647 -6.20 19.41 -22.33
CA PRO A 647 -6.31 19.52 -23.79
C PRO A 647 -6.33 20.97 -24.30
N TRP A 648 -6.50 21.95 -23.42
CA TRP A 648 -6.56 23.39 -23.73
C TRP A 648 -5.24 24.09 -23.39
N LEU A 649 -4.71 24.91 -24.30
CA LEU A 649 -3.52 25.74 -24.03
C LEU A 649 -3.88 27.08 -23.35
N ASP A 650 -5.12 27.51 -23.53
CA ASP A 650 -5.74 28.78 -23.13
C ASP A 650 -6.49 28.71 -21.79
N ARG A 651 -6.66 27.52 -21.18
CA ARG A 651 -7.33 27.35 -19.88
C ARG A 651 -6.37 26.89 -18.79
N LYS A 652 -6.29 27.67 -17.70
CA LYS A 652 -5.42 27.40 -16.54
C LYS A 652 -6.21 27.57 -15.24
N PRO A 653 -5.99 26.78 -14.17
CA PRO A 653 -5.08 25.63 -14.10
C PRO A 653 -5.49 24.45 -15.00
N GLY A 654 -6.72 24.46 -15.52
CA GLY A 654 -7.19 23.51 -16.53
C GLY A 654 -7.79 22.23 -15.95
N MET A 655 -7.67 21.13 -16.72
CA MET A 655 -8.16 19.81 -16.36
C MET A 655 -7.59 19.30 -15.02
N THR A 656 -8.40 18.56 -14.24
CA THR A 656 -7.99 17.85 -13.01
C THR A 656 -8.79 16.55 -12.86
N LEU A 657 -8.37 15.66 -11.96
CA LEU A 657 -9.15 14.50 -11.51
C LEU A 657 -10.30 14.92 -10.56
N ASP A 658 -11.22 15.74 -11.05
CA ASP A 658 -12.43 16.22 -10.33
C ASP A 658 -12.17 16.78 -8.92
N GLY A 659 -10.98 17.37 -8.69
CA GLY A 659 -10.54 17.92 -7.40
C GLY A 659 -9.67 17.02 -6.51
N VAL A 660 -9.37 15.79 -6.96
CA VAL A 660 -8.29 14.95 -6.44
C VAL A 660 -6.95 15.43 -7.04
N GLY A 661 -5.88 15.36 -6.26
CA GLY A 661 -4.54 15.84 -6.61
C GLY A 661 -3.41 14.86 -6.25
N ILE A 662 -2.16 15.31 -6.17
CA ILE A 662 -1.72 16.71 -6.35
C ILE A 662 -1.84 17.16 -7.82
N HIS A 663 -2.10 18.45 -8.03
CA HIS A 663 -2.07 19.06 -9.36
C HIS A 663 -0.62 19.27 -9.80
N PHE A 664 -0.03 18.24 -10.43
CA PHE A 664 1.36 18.23 -10.88
C PHE A 664 1.42 18.18 -12.42
N GLN A 665 1.02 19.27 -13.06
CA GLN A 665 1.02 19.41 -14.53
C GLN A 665 1.58 20.77 -14.97
N ARG A 666 1.88 20.89 -16.28
CA ARG A 666 2.50 22.07 -16.93
C ARG A 666 1.87 23.44 -16.60
N ASP A 667 0.59 23.45 -16.22
CA ASP A 667 -0.19 24.65 -15.93
C ASP A 667 -0.19 25.04 -14.43
N GLN A 668 0.63 24.37 -13.59
CA GLN A 668 0.99 24.89 -12.28
C GLN A 668 1.74 26.22 -12.40
N THR A 669 1.35 27.19 -11.56
CA THR A 669 2.12 28.43 -11.30
C THR A 669 3.62 28.16 -11.16
N TRP A 670 3.98 27.25 -10.25
CA TRP A 670 5.37 26.90 -9.94
C TRP A 670 5.99 25.82 -10.82
N TRP A 671 5.39 25.40 -11.94
CA TRP A 671 5.93 24.29 -12.76
C TRP A 671 7.41 24.49 -13.15
N LYS A 672 7.75 25.65 -13.70
CA LYS A 672 9.11 25.99 -14.17
C LYS A 672 10.18 25.95 -13.07
N PRO A 673 10.03 26.65 -11.91
CA PRO A 673 11.00 26.51 -10.82
C PRO A 673 10.87 25.18 -10.06
N GLY A 674 9.70 24.53 -10.11
CA GLY A 674 9.43 23.21 -9.53
C GLY A 674 10.34 22.08 -10.05
N ARG A 675 11.00 22.28 -11.21
CA ARG A 675 12.09 21.41 -11.69
C ARG A 675 13.18 21.16 -10.63
N ALA A 676 13.41 22.09 -9.70
CA ALA A 676 14.37 21.90 -8.60
C ALA A 676 14.00 20.75 -7.65
N TRP A 677 12.71 20.50 -7.43
CA TRP A 677 12.21 19.38 -6.62
C TRP A 677 12.30 18.05 -7.37
N VAL A 678 12.09 18.06 -8.69
CA VAL A 678 12.32 16.89 -9.53
C VAL A 678 13.81 16.53 -9.58
N THR A 679 14.71 17.52 -9.65
CA THR A 679 16.16 17.33 -9.53
C THR A 679 16.55 16.78 -8.16
N TYR A 680 15.96 17.27 -7.07
CA TYR A 680 16.13 16.67 -5.73
C TYR A 680 15.76 15.18 -5.72
N ALA A 681 14.57 14.83 -6.25
CA ALA A 681 14.14 13.44 -6.37
C ALA A 681 15.10 12.60 -7.24
N GLN A 682 15.59 13.14 -8.36
CA GLN A 682 16.60 12.47 -9.19
C GLN A 682 17.87 12.14 -8.41
N ARG A 683 18.42 13.10 -7.64
CA ARG A 683 19.65 12.89 -6.85
C ARG A 683 19.45 11.88 -5.72
N CYS A 684 18.33 11.97 -4.99
CA CYS A 684 17.99 11.00 -3.96
C CYS A 684 17.86 9.59 -4.54
N GLN A 685 17.14 9.44 -5.65
CA GLN A 685 16.91 8.14 -6.30
C GLN A 685 18.20 7.57 -6.92
N ALA A 686 19.12 8.42 -7.41
CA ALA A 686 20.40 7.97 -7.93
C ALA A 686 21.28 7.27 -6.88
N LEU A 687 21.14 7.65 -5.60
CA LEU A 687 21.81 7.01 -4.47
C LEU A 687 20.98 5.88 -3.85
N LEU A 688 19.66 6.06 -3.70
CA LEU A 688 18.75 5.06 -3.10
C LEU A 688 18.52 3.82 -3.99
N GLN A 689 19.00 3.83 -5.24
CA GLN A 689 19.06 2.67 -6.13
C GLN A 689 20.38 1.89 -6.04
N GLN A 690 21.37 2.36 -5.27
CA GLN A 690 22.70 1.72 -5.17
C GLN A 690 22.76 0.70 -4.03
N GLY A 691 23.45 -0.42 -4.26
CA GLY A 691 23.65 -1.46 -3.24
C GLY A 691 22.35 -2.07 -2.73
N ASN A 692 22.43 -2.75 -1.57
CA ASN A 692 21.30 -3.42 -0.94
C ASN A 692 20.77 -2.58 0.22
N PHE A 693 19.46 -2.63 0.47
CA PHE A 693 18.85 -2.07 1.69
C PHE A 693 19.30 -2.88 2.93
N VAL A 694 19.51 -2.20 4.05
CA VAL A 694 19.98 -2.81 5.30
C VAL A 694 18.87 -2.80 6.35
N ALA A 695 18.29 -3.99 6.57
CA ALA A 695 17.44 -4.31 7.71
C ALA A 695 18.01 -5.50 8.48
N ASP A 696 17.99 -5.44 9.81
CA ASP A 696 18.45 -6.53 10.67
C ASP A 696 17.35 -7.49 11.09
N ILE A 697 16.09 -7.12 10.87
CA ILE A 697 14.92 -7.79 11.42
C ILE A 697 13.99 -8.21 10.28
N ALA A 698 13.63 -9.48 10.23
CA ALA A 698 12.51 -9.96 9.42
C ALA A 698 11.30 -10.25 10.32
N VAL A 699 10.11 -9.84 9.90
CA VAL A 699 8.86 -10.03 10.64
C VAL A 699 7.94 -10.97 9.87
N PHE A 700 7.70 -12.18 10.39
CA PHE A 700 6.87 -13.15 9.70
C PHE A 700 5.40 -12.71 9.66
N THR A 701 4.79 -12.69 8.48
CA THR A 701 3.39 -12.26 8.31
C THR A 701 2.38 -13.29 8.83
N GLY A 702 2.80 -14.52 9.13
CA GLY A 702 1.94 -15.60 9.62
C GLY A 702 1.36 -16.45 8.49
N GLU A 703 0.49 -17.40 8.85
CA GLU A 703 -0.12 -18.34 7.89
C GLU A 703 -1.64 -18.20 7.74
N ASP A 704 -2.28 -17.27 8.46
CA ASP A 704 -3.64 -16.83 8.14
C ASP A 704 -3.74 -16.35 6.67
N ILE A 705 -4.96 -16.42 6.11
CA ILE A 705 -5.33 -15.84 4.80
C ILE A 705 -6.67 -15.11 4.99
N PRO A 706 -6.87 -13.90 4.42
CA PRO A 706 -5.84 -13.06 3.80
C PRO A 706 -4.70 -12.73 4.79
N ARG A 707 -3.57 -12.28 4.27
CA ARG A 707 -2.46 -11.72 5.07
C ARG A 707 -1.71 -10.69 4.25
N ARG A 708 -1.02 -9.79 4.93
CA ARG A 708 -0.15 -8.78 4.32
C ARG A 708 0.97 -8.40 5.29
N ALA A 709 1.80 -7.43 4.92
CA ALA A 709 2.83 -6.85 5.78
C ALA A 709 2.31 -6.42 7.16
N VAL A 710 3.24 -6.27 8.11
CA VAL A 710 2.94 -5.96 9.50
C VAL A 710 3.36 -4.52 9.82
N LEU A 711 2.37 -3.63 9.91
CA LEU A 711 2.53 -2.26 10.40
C LEU A 711 3.19 -2.22 11.79
N PRO A 712 3.97 -1.18 12.11
CA PRO A 712 4.75 -1.11 13.35
C PRO A 712 3.86 -1.03 14.61
N ASP A 713 2.67 -0.43 14.53
CA ASP A 713 1.69 -0.41 15.63
C ASP A 713 1.32 -1.83 16.10
N ARG A 714 1.19 -2.77 15.15
CA ARG A 714 0.89 -4.19 15.42
C ARG A 714 2.06 -4.97 16.02
N LEU A 715 3.24 -4.37 16.13
CA LEU A 715 4.43 -4.98 16.74
C LEU A 715 4.72 -4.47 18.15
N VAL A 716 4.03 -3.42 18.62
CA VAL A 716 4.22 -2.83 19.96
C VAL A 716 3.97 -3.84 21.09
N SER A 717 3.06 -4.79 20.91
CA SER A 717 2.83 -5.91 21.84
C SER A 717 3.92 -6.97 21.81
N THR A 718 4.64 -7.12 20.69
CA THR A 718 5.67 -8.15 20.47
C THR A 718 7.07 -7.68 20.87
N LEU A 719 7.39 -6.40 20.62
CA LEU A 719 8.70 -5.78 20.91
C LEU A 719 8.63 -4.55 21.83
N PRO A 720 7.81 -4.52 22.92
CA PRO A 720 7.54 -3.30 23.70
C PRO A 720 8.80 -2.61 24.24
N GLY A 721 9.86 -3.36 24.56
CA GLY A 721 11.14 -2.78 24.97
C GLY A 721 11.83 -1.96 23.86
N ILE A 722 11.73 -2.40 22.61
CA ILE A 722 12.36 -1.76 21.44
C ILE A 722 11.66 -0.46 21.08
N PHE A 723 10.32 -0.40 21.14
CA PHE A 723 9.56 0.83 20.94
C PHE A 723 9.75 1.83 22.10
N GLY A 724 9.80 1.34 23.35
CA GLY A 724 9.93 2.17 24.55
C GLY A 724 8.61 2.39 25.29
N LYS A 725 8.71 2.75 26.58
CA LYS A 725 7.56 2.80 27.50
C LYS A 725 6.57 3.90 27.13
N GLU A 726 7.10 4.97 26.55
CA GLU A 726 6.39 6.19 26.16
C GLU A 726 5.41 5.86 25.03
N LEU A 727 5.90 5.25 23.94
CA LEU A 727 5.09 4.81 22.81
C LEU A 727 4.14 3.68 23.20
N VAL A 728 4.59 2.69 23.99
CA VAL A 728 3.73 1.60 24.49
C VAL A 728 2.54 2.15 25.30
N GLN A 729 2.72 3.20 26.09
CA GLN A 729 1.64 3.84 26.85
C GLN A 729 0.76 4.72 25.96
N GLN A 730 1.33 5.48 25.01
CA GLN A 730 0.57 6.26 24.02
C GLN A 730 -0.36 5.38 23.18
N GLU A 731 0.12 4.24 22.68
CA GLU A 731 -0.70 3.29 21.89
C GLU A 731 -1.82 2.67 22.73
N LYS A 732 -1.52 2.31 23.98
CA LYS A 732 -2.52 1.83 24.93
C LYS A 732 -3.61 2.87 25.19
N GLU A 733 -3.26 4.16 25.27
CA GLU A 733 -4.22 5.27 25.42
C GLU A 733 -5.02 5.51 24.14
N ARG A 734 -4.36 5.53 22.97
CA ARG A 734 -4.98 5.69 21.65
C ARG A 734 -6.06 4.63 21.40
N LEU A 735 -5.76 3.37 21.72
CA LEU A 735 -6.63 2.22 21.53
C LEU A 735 -7.70 2.04 22.63
N ALA A 736 -7.49 2.58 23.83
CA ALA A 736 -8.44 2.47 24.96
C ALA A 736 -9.43 3.65 25.05
N SER A 737 -9.31 4.68 24.20
CA SER A 737 -10.13 5.90 24.27
C SER A 737 -11.64 5.62 24.25
N THR A 738 -12.34 6.14 25.26
CA THR A 738 -13.80 6.00 25.39
C THR A 738 -14.60 7.07 24.65
N GLU A 739 -13.97 8.20 24.31
CA GLU A 739 -14.66 9.38 23.77
C GLU A 739 -14.77 9.38 22.24
N ILE A 740 -13.87 8.65 21.54
CA ILE A 740 -13.71 8.62 20.09
C ILE A 740 -13.71 10.05 19.48
N PRO A 741 -12.66 10.85 19.73
CA PRO A 741 -12.55 12.18 19.15
C PRO A 741 -12.62 12.11 17.61
N LEU A 742 -13.23 13.14 17.01
CA LEU A 742 -13.30 13.32 15.56
C LEU A 742 -12.43 14.48 15.12
N ARG A 743 -11.76 14.34 13.98
CA ARG A 743 -11.09 15.45 13.29
C ARG A 743 -11.57 15.55 11.84
N GLN A 744 -11.20 16.62 11.17
CA GLN A 744 -11.51 16.86 9.77
C GLN A 744 -10.23 17.14 9.00
N MET A 745 -9.88 16.25 8.06
CA MET A 745 -8.70 16.36 7.20
C MET A 745 -8.87 15.45 5.98
N PRO A 746 -8.83 15.96 4.73
CA PRO A 746 -8.87 17.38 4.37
C PRO A 746 -10.25 18.01 4.67
N ASP A 747 -10.47 19.27 4.26
CA ASP A 747 -11.72 20.00 4.47
C ASP A 747 -12.96 19.18 4.08
N GLY A 748 -13.95 19.14 4.97
CA GLY A 748 -15.18 18.36 4.82
C GLY A 748 -15.01 16.83 4.82
N VAL A 749 -13.90 16.28 5.35
CA VAL A 749 -13.67 14.82 5.51
C VAL A 749 -13.51 14.48 6.99
N THR A 750 -14.64 14.29 7.68
CA THR A 750 -14.68 14.01 9.13
C THR A 750 -14.50 12.53 9.43
N HIS A 751 -13.52 12.20 10.30
CA HIS A 751 -13.11 10.84 10.64
C HIS A 751 -12.61 10.76 12.10
N THR A 752 -12.38 9.55 12.62
CA THR A 752 -11.83 9.33 13.97
C THR A 752 -10.41 9.89 14.07
N ALA A 753 -10.11 10.69 15.09
CA ALA A 753 -8.80 11.32 15.24
C ALA A 753 -7.71 10.34 15.74
N ASN A 754 -8.09 9.26 16.42
CA ASN A 754 -7.15 8.27 16.99
C ASN A 754 -6.60 7.24 15.96
N MET A 755 -6.67 7.54 14.65
CA MET A 755 -6.05 6.69 13.62
C MET A 755 -4.53 6.65 13.81
N ALA A 756 -3.87 5.59 13.31
CA ALA A 756 -2.42 5.49 13.34
C ALA A 756 -1.82 6.32 12.18
N ASP A 757 -1.56 7.61 12.43
CA ASP A 757 -0.98 8.52 11.42
C ASP A 757 0.50 8.20 11.15
N PRO A 758 0.91 7.85 9.90
CA PRO A 758 2.27 7.38 9.61
C PRO A 758 3.41 8.35 9.96
N GLU A 759 3.13 9.65 10.03
CA GLU A 759 4.10 10.67 10.45
C GLU A 759 4.56 10.52 11.91
N ASN A 760 3.75 9.90 12.77
CA ASN A 760 4.11 9.58 14.16
C ASN A 760 4.93 8.27 14.29
N TRP A 761 5.21 7.57 13.18
CA TRP A 761 5.93 6.28 13.16
C TRP A 761 7.32 6.36 12.51
N VAL A 762 7.96 7.54 12.59
CA VAL A 762 9.32 7.77 12.08
C VAL A 762 10.38 7.15 13.03
N ASP A 763 11.27 6.33 12.47
CA ASP A 763 12.25 5.51 13.20
C ASP A 763 11.63 4.78 14.43
N PRO A 764 10.61 3.93 14.23
CA PRO A 764 9.75 3.47 15.30
C PRO A 764 10.41 2.39 16.18
N LEU A 765 11.37 1.66 15.62
CA LEU A 765 12.23 0.71 16.36
C LEU A 765 13.47 1.39 16.96
N ARG A 766 13.62 2.72 16.80
CA ARG A 766 14.66 3.57 17.38
C ARG A 766 16.07 3.09 17.03
N GLY A 767 16.44 3.11 15.75
CA GLY A 767 17.77 2.75 15.24
C GLY A 767 17.89 1.34 14.63
N TYR A 768 16.78 0.68 14.33
CA TYR A 768 16.74 -0.58 13.58
C TYR A 768 15.71 -0.50 12.45
N ALA A 769 16.01 -1.10 11.28
CA ALA A 769 15.06 -1.30 10.19
C ALA A 769 14.59 -2.77 10.14
N TYR A 770 13.39 -2.98 9.61
CA TYR A 770 12.79 -4.31 9.44
C TYR A 770 12.07 -4.44 8.09
N ASP A 771 12.01 -5.67 7.57
CA ASP A 771 11.08 -6.05 6.50
C ASP A 771 10.01 -7.01 7.05
N SER A 772 8.84 -7.06 6.41
CA SER A 772 7.96 -8.23 6.54
C SER A 772 8.50 -9.39 5.69
N ILE A 773 8.29 -10.64 6.12
CA ILE A 773 8.59 -11.84 5.32
C ILE A 773 7.39 -12.78 5.31
N ASN A 774 6.98 -13.24 4.13
CA ASN A 774 5.83 -14.14 3.99
C ASN A 774 6.25 -15.62 3.95
N ARG A 775 5.24 -16.51 3.89
CA ARG A 775 5.43 -17.97 3.84
C ARG A 775 6.29 -18.43 2.65
N ASP A 776 6.10 -17.83 1.48
CA ASP A 776 6.86 -18.22 0.28
C ASP A 776 8.35 -17.87 0.41
N ALA A 777 8.67 -16.60 0.70
CA ALA A 777 10.06 -16.17 0.86
C ALA A 777 10.79 -16.95 1.99
N LEU A 778 10.11 -17.21 3.11
CA LEU A 778 10.66 -17.99 4.23
C LEU A 778 11.00 -19.44 3.85
N LEU A 779 10.14 -20.12 3.09
CA LEU A 779 10.32 -21.53 2.75
C LEU A 779 11.19 -21.74 1.50
N ARG A 780 11.03 -20.89 0.47
CA ARG A 780 11.58 -21.08 -0.88
C ARG A 780 12.91 -20.37 -1.11
N LEU A 781 13.15 -19.24 -0.45
CA LEU A 781 14.29 -18.35 -0.74
C LEU A 781 15.27 -18.22 0.42
N ALA A 782 14.77 -18.22 1.66
CA ALA A 782 15.59 -17.96 2.84
C ALA A 782 16.44 -19.17 3.25
N LYS A 783 17.70 -18.88 3.60
CA LYS A 783 18.72 -19.81 4.12
C LYS A 783 19.52 -19.12 5.23
N VAL A 784 20.23 -19.88 6.07
CA VAL A 784 21.12 -19.31 7.10
C VAL A 784 22.58 -19.32 6.64
N GLU A 785 23.22 -18.15 6.62
CA GLU A 785 24.64 -17.97 6.36
C GLU A 785 25.25 -17.08 7.44
N ASN A 786 26.35 -17.52 8.06
CA ASN A 786 27.04 -16.81 9.15
C ASN A 786 26.13 -16.37 10.32
N GLY A 787 25.07 -17.15 10.60
CA GLY A 787 24.08 -16.85 11.66
C GLY A 787 23.00 -15.83 11.27
N ARG A 788 23.04 -15.27 10.06
CA ARG A 788 21.99 -14.41 9.51
C ARG A 788 21.09 -15.18 8.54
N ILE A 789 19.82 -14.80 8.44
CA ILE A 789 18.87 -15.33 7.46
C ILE A 789 18.98 -14.47 6.20
N VAL A 790 19.43 -15.06 5.10
CA VAL A 790 19.75 -14.36 3.84
C VAL A 790 18.87 -14.83 2.69
N LEU A 791 18.60 -13.93 1.75
CA LEU A 791 17.82 -14.20 0.53
C LEU A 791 18.61 -13.80 -0.73
N PRO A 792 18.29 -14.34 -1.93
CA PRO A 792 19.08 -14.11 -3.15
C PRO A 792 19.21 -12.65 -3.59
N GLY A 793 18.32 -11.77 -3.13
CA GLY A 793 18.36 -10.33 -3.40
C GLY A 793 19.37 -9.52 -2.59
N GLY A 794 20.13 -10.15 -1.69
CA GLY A 794 21.09 -9.47 -0.81
C GLY A 794 20.52 -9.05 0.56
N ALA A 795 19.20 -9.16 0.76
CA ALA A 795 18.57 -9.03 2.07
C ALA A 795 19.15 -10.07 3.06
N SER A 796 19.42 -9.63 4.29
CA SER A 796 20.20 -10.38 5.28
C SER A 796 19.83 -9.94 6.69
N TYR A 797 19.13 -10.78 7.45
CA TYR A 797 18.56 -10.44 8.76
C TYR A 797 19.27 -11.16 9.91
N ALA A 798 19.55 -10.46 11.00
CA ALA A 798 20.08 -11.03 12.24
C ALA A 798 19.00 -11.72 13.10
N LEU A 799 17.76 -11.22 13.03
CA LEU A 799 16.64 -11.66 13.86
C LEU A 799 15.41 -11.94 12.98
N LEU A 800 14.80 -13.11 13.13
CA LEU A 800 13.45 -13.39 12.63
C LEU A 800 12.45 -13.31 13.78
N VAL A 801 11.53 -12.36 13.71
CA VAL A 801 10.40 -12.18 14.63
C VAL A 801 9.19 -12.93 14.09
N ILE A 802 8.63 -13.82 14.90
CA ILE A 802 7.31 -14.43 14.70
C ILE A 802 6.36 -13.78 15.72
N PRO A 803 5.51 -12.82 15.31
CA PRO A 803 4.55 -12.17 16.20
C PRO A 803 3.55 -13.17 16.80
N GLY A 804 2.98 -12.79 17.95
CA GLY A 804 1.85 -13.50 18.54
C GLY A 804 0.50 -13.07 17.96
N ALA A 805 -0.58 -13.43 18.65
CA ALA A 805 -1.95 -13.07 18.31
C ALA A 805 -2.09 -11.56 18.07
N ARG A 806 -2.53 -11.21 16.86
CA ARG A 806 -2.69 -9.81 16.39
C ARG A 806 -3.94 -9.69 15.53
N PRO A 807 -4.49 -8.48 15.27
CA PRO A 807 -5.77 -8.35 14.58
C PRO A 807 -5.85 -9.06 13.21
N MET A 808 -4.74 -9.04 12.45
CA MET A 808 -4.60 -9.69 11.14
C MET A 808 -3.99 -11.11 11.18
N ALA A 809 -3.75 -11.68 12.36
CA ALA A 809 -3.42 -13.09 12.55
C ALA A 809 -3.90 -13.52 13.96
N PRO A 810 -5.23 -13.69 14.14
CA PRO A 810 -5.80 -14.02 15.45
C PRO A 810 -5.64 -15.51 15.82
N ASN A 811 -5.20 -16.35 14.88
CA ASN A 811 -5.10 -17.80 15.02
C ASN A 811 -3.63 -18.25 15.19
N SER A 812 -2.91 -17.62 16.12
CA SER A 812 -1.47 -17.86 16.38
C SER A 812 -1.17 -19.21 17.06
N ASP A 813 -2.21 -19.97 17.43
CA ASP A 813 -2.15 -21.39 17.75
C ASP A 813 -1.83 -22.26 16.51
N THR A 814 -1.94 -21.70 15.31
CA THR A 814 -1.73 -22.44 14.05
C THR A 814 -0.34 -22.21 13.42
N MET A 815 0.27 -23.29 12.93
CA MET A 815 1.47 -23.24 12.09
C MET A 815 1.57 -24.52 11.23
N SER A 816 2.01 -24.42 9.98
CA SER A 816 2.26 -25.60 9.16
C SER A 816 3.55 -26.33 9.58
N PRO A 817 3.61 -27.67 9.46
CA PRO A 817 4.81 -28.41 9.82
C PRO A 817 6.05 -27.99 9.02
N GLU A 818 5.87 -27.48 7.80
CA GLU A 818 6.95 -27.00 6.92
C GLU A 818 7.58 -25.72 7.48
N VAL A 819 6.78 -24.78 8.00
CA VAL A 819 7.30 -23.57 8.66
C VAL A 819 8.00 -23.94 9.97
N ALA A 820 7.40 -24.80 10.80
CA ALA A 820 8.05 -25.25 12.04
C ALA A 820 9.37 -26.00 11.79
N GLU A 821 9.45 -26.81 10.75
CA GLU A 821 10.67 -27.50 10.30
C GLU A 821 11.72 -26.50 9.80
N LYS A 822 11.32 -25.45 9.06
CA LYS A 822 12.21 -24.39 8.58
C LYS A 822 12.75 -23.50 9.71
N LEU A 823 11.93 -23.17 10.70
CA LEU A 823 12.38 -22.45 11.90
C LEU A 823 13.39 -23.28 12.71
N LEU A 824 13.15 -24.59 12.84
CA LEU A 824 14.07 -25.51 13.52
C LEU A 824 15.39 -25.70 12.73
N GLU A 825 15.34 -25.76 11.40
CA GLU A 825 16.52 -25.71 10.51
C GLU A 825 17.34 -24.43 10.78
N PHE A 826 16.68 -23.27 10.75
CA PHE A 826 17.35 -21.97 10.90
C PHE A 826 18.02 -21.80 12.25
N VAL A 827 17.33 -22.09 13.35
CA VAL A 827 17.90 -21.99 14.71
C VAL A 827 19.06 -22.98 14.85
N LYS A 828 18.93 -24.22 14.38
CA LYS A 828 20.05 -25.19 14.40
C LYS A 828 21.26 -24.72 13.59
N ALA A 829 21.05 -24.07 12.44
CA ALA A 829 22.10 -23.56 11.57
C ALA A 829 22.84 -22.34 12.13
N GLY A 830 22.19 -21.53 12.97
CA GLY A 830 22.80 -20.39 13.67
C GLY A 830 21.93 -19.15 13.82
N ALA A 831 20.70 -19.13 13.29
CA ALA A 831 19.84 -17.95 13.34
C ALA A 831 19.35 -17.63 14.76
N THR A 832 19.02 -16.35 14.98
CA THR A 832 18.24 -15.91 16.13
C THR A 832 16.77 -15.76 15.71
N VAL A 833 15.87 -16.47 16.39
CA VAL A 833 14.42 -16.40 16.16
C VAL A 833 13.74 -15.95 17.45
N LEU A 834 12.83 -14.99 17.36
CA LEU A 834 11.86 -14.69 18.42
C LEU A 834 10.52 -15.31 18.04
N LEU A 835 9.89 -16.02 18.97
CA LEU A 835 8.57 -16.61 18.82
C LEU A 835 7.74 -16.27 20.06
N THR A 836 6.63 -15.55 19.89
CA THR A 836 5.79 -15.11 21.02
C THR A 836 4.84 -16.21 21.48
N ASP A 837 4.06 -16.77 20.57
CA ASP A 837 3.06 -17.80 20.88
C ASP A 837 3.53 -19.20 20.45
N ARG A 838 3.07 -20.24 21.15
CA ARG A 838 3.39 -21.64 20.85
C ARG A 838 2.27 -22.26 19.99
N PRO A 839 2.50 -22.56 18.70
CA PRO A 839 1.50 -23.24 17.88
C PRO A 839 1.33 -24.71 18.30
N ASP A 840 0.11 -25.22 18.20
CA ASP A 840 -0.28 -26.58 18.60
C ASP A 840 -0.90 -27.43 17.47
N ARG A 841 -1.37 -26.78 16.38
CA ARG A 841 -2.07 -27.43 15.24
C ARG A 841 -1.70 -26.86 13.87
N SER A 842 -1.90 -27.66 12.83
CA SER A 842 -1.83 -27.23 11.44
C SER A 842 -3.09 -26.44 11.03
N PRO A 843 -2.97 -25.39 10.18
CA PRO A 843 -4.13 -24.70 9.63
C PRO A 843 -4.84 -25.47 8.50
N SER A 844 -4.18 -26.43 7.85
CA SER A 844 -4.71 -27.20 6.70
C SER A 844 -5.45 -28.49 7.12
N LEU A 845 -6.41 -28.93 6.30
CA LEU A 845 -7.16 -30.17 6.53
C LEU A 845 -6.41 -31.41 6.01
N HIS A 846 -5.56 -31.25 4.99
CA HIS A 846 -4.85 -32.39 4.40
C HIS A 846 -3.95 -33.06 5.45
N ASN A 847 -4.17 -34.37 5.66
CA ASN A 847 -3.50 -35.18 6.68
C ASN A 847 -3.48 -34.58 8.10
N ALA A 848 -4.49 -33.77 8.46
CA ALA A 848 -4.54 -32.96 9.69
C ALA A 848 -3.95 -33.64 10.93
N GLN A 849 -4.42 -34.82 11.31
CA GLN A 849 -3.92 -35.56 12.49
C GLN A 849 -2.41 -35.90 12.44
N THR A 850 -1.89 -36.22 11.25
CA THR A 850 -0.46 -36.51 11.06
C THR A 850 0.37 -35.22 11.06
N ASN A 851 -0.17 -34.14 10.48
CA ASN A 851 0.48 -32.84 10.45
C ASN A 851 0.51 -32.19 11.85
N ASP A 852 -0.56 -32.27 12.61
CA ASP A 852 -0.61 -31.83 14.02
C ASP A 852 0.41 -32.61 14.87
N ALA A 853 0.50 -33.93 14.71
CA ALA A 853 1.51 -34.75 15.40
C ALA A 853 2.96 -34.42 14.98
N LYS A 854 3.21 -34.17 13.68
CA LYS A 854 4.52 -33.71 13.18
C LYS A 854 4.88 -32.34 13.77
N LEU A 855 3.93 -31.40 13.76
CA LEU A 855 4.09 -30.06 14.33
C LEU A 855 4.37 -30.12 15.82
N GLN A 856 3.57 -30.84 16.61
CA GLN A 856 3.74 -30.93 18.06
C GLN A 856 5.11 -31.51 18.45
N LYS A 857 5.65 -32.44 17.64
CA LYS A 857 7.04 -32.91 17.79
C LYS A 857 8.06 -31.81 17.49
N LEU A 858 7.97 -31.16 16.33
CA LEU A 858 8.89 -30.09 15.90
C LEU A 858 8.88 -28.90 16.88
N VAL A 859 7.70 -28.45 17.29
CA VAL A 859 7.51 -27.36 18.25
C VAL A 859 7.99 -27.74 19.64
N SER A 860 7.87 -29.01 20.06
CA SER A 860 8.45 -29.44 21.35
C SER A 860 9.99 -29.47 21.33
N GLU A 861 10.61 -29.78 20.18
CA GLU A 861 12.06 -29.69 20.02
C GLU A 861 12.53 -28.22 19.95
N LEU A 862 11.81 -27.37 19.21
CA LEU A 862 12.10 -25.94 19.09
C LEU A 862 11.92 -25.20 20.42
N TRP A 863 10.77 -25.37 21.07
CA TRP A 863 10.38 -24.67 22.30
C TRP A 863 11.03 -25.22 23.58
N GLY A 864 11.50 -26.47 23.55
CA GLY A 864 11.98 -27.17 24.73
C GLY A 864 10.89 -27.53 25.75
N SER A 865 11.30 -28.26 26.80
CA SER A 865 10.42 -28.85 27.83
C SER A 865 10.62 -28.29 29.25
N GLY A 866 11.52 -27.32 29.43
CA GLY A 866 11.81 -26.71 30.73
C GLY A 866 11.17 -25.33 30.90
N PRO A 867 10.93 -24.87 32.15
CA PRO A 867 10.76 -23.45 32.42
C PRO A 867 12.04 -22.70 31.99
N ALA A 868 11.90 -21.42 31.65
CA ALA A 868 13.02 -20.60 31.25
C ALA A 868 14.03 -20.43 32.39
N GLU A 869 15.32 -20.60 32.09
CA GLU A 869 16.35 -19.90 32.86
C GLU A 869 16.16 -18.40 32.59
N ALA A 870 15.80 -17.66 33.64
CA ALA A 870 15.73 -16.20 33.56
C ALA A 870 17.15 -15.65 33.48
N SER A 871 17.64 -15.46 32.25
CA SER A 871 18.98 -14.91 32.01
C SER A 871 19.08 -13.52 32.64
N THR A 872 19.85 -13.41 33.73
CA THR A 872 20.10 -12.15 34.43
C THR A 872 21.10 -11.24 33.71
N ALA A 873 21.43 -11.56 32.44
CA ALA A 873 22.16 -10.66 31.55
C ALA A 873 21.38 -9.33 31.42
N ALA A 874 22.03 -8.24 31.87
CA ALA A 874 21.33 -7.02 32.26
C ALA A 874 20.43 -6.44 31.15
N GLY A 875 19.12 -6.44 31.39
CA GLY A 875 18.11 -5.83 30.52
C GLY A 875 17.26 -6.80 29.68
N ALA A 876 17.61 -8.09 29.58
CA ALA A 876 16.85 -9.05 28.78
C ALA A 876 15.85 -9.86 29.63
N SER A 877 14.60 -9.39 29.79
CA SER A 877 13.54 -10.19 30.43
C SER A 877 12.74 -11.07 29.45
N ALA A 878 13.39 -11.54 28.38
CA ALA A 878 12.86 -12.56 27.48
C ALA A 878 13.65 -13.86 27.70
N SER A 879 12.97 -15.02 27.63
CA SER A 879 13.63 -16.32 27.78
C SER A 879 14.50 -16.60 26.55
N ILE A 880 15.82 -16.58 26.70
CA ILE A 880 16.78 -16.97 25.66
C ILE A 880 17.15 -18.45 25.85
N GLN A 881 16.91 -19.27 24.83
CA GLN A 881 17.26 -20.68 24.78
C GLN A 881 18.22 -20.94 23.62
N SER A 882 19.44 -21.37 23.91
CA SER A 882 20.38 -21.84 22.88
C SER A 882 19.90 -23.17 22.31
N LEU A 883 19.89 -23.32 20.99
CA LEU A 883 19.45 -24.55 20.31
C LEU A 883 20.27 -24.77 19.03
N GLY A 884 21.05 -25.85 18.99
CA GLY A 884 22.06 -26.05 17.96
C GLY A 884 23.12 -24.94 18.01
N LYS A 885 23.30 -24.18 16.91
CA LYS A 885 24.20 -23.03 16.86
C LYS A 885 23.52 -21.69 17.17
N GLY A 886 22.19 -21.62 17.11
CA GLY A 886 21.41 -20.39 17.20
C GLY A 886 20.67 -20.22 18.53
N LYS A 887 19.74 -19.27 18.53
CA LYS A 887 18.99 -18.84 19.72
C LYS A 887 17.49 -18.79 19.40
N LEU A 888 16.67 -19.36 20.27
CA LEU A 888 15.24 -19.07 20.35
C LEU A 888 14.98 -18.10 21.50
N LEU A 889 14.25 -17.02 21.22
CA LEU A 889 13.71 -16.11 22.21
C LEU A 889 12.21 -16.36 22.33
N LYS A 890 11.70 -16.51 23.56
CA LYS A 890 10.26 -16.55 23.81
C LYS A 890 9.79 -15.13 24.13
N GLY A 891 8.85 -14.62 23.33
CA GLY A 891 8.35 -13.24 23.40
C GLY A 891 7.40 -12.99 24.58
N PRO A 892 6.96 -11.74 24.79
CA PRO A 892 7.37 -10.52 24.07
C PRO A 892 8.74 -9.98 24.53
N TYR A 893 9.43 -9.22 23.67
CA TYR A 893 10.77 -8.69 23.97
C TYR A 893 10.71 -7.36 24.73
N GLN A 894 11.29 -7.36 25.94
CA GLN A 894 11.27 -6.23 26.87
C GLN A 894 12.60 -5.44 26.95
N GLY A 895 13.65 -5.91 26.26
CA GLY A 895 14.94 -5.20 26.24
C GLY A 895 14.87 -3.90 25.46
N ALA A 896 15.57 -2.86 25.93
CA ALA A 896 15.59 -1.53 25.30
C ALA A 896 16.39 -1.45 23.98
N SER A 897 17.08 -2.54 23.63
CA SER A 897 17.90 -2.76 22.44
C SER A 897 18.15 -4.26 22.26
N PHE A 898 18.76 -4.65 21.13
CA PHE A 898 19.20 -6.02 20.87
C PHE A 898 20.70 -6.25 21.16
N ASP A 899 21.37 -5.31 21.85
CA ASP A 899 22.81 -5.37 22.15
C ASP A 899 23.18 -6.66 22.92
N ALA A 900 22.31 -7.10 23.84
CA ALA A 900 22.45 -8.36 24.58
C ALA A 900 22.40 -9.64 23.69
N LEU A 901 21.93 -9.52 22.45
CA LEU A 901 21.96 -10.59 21.45
C LEU A 901 23.23 -10.56 20.58
N GLY A 902 24.00 -9.47 20.64
CA GLY A 902 25.10 -9.13 19.72
C GLY A 902 24.67 -8.20 18.57
N LEU A 903 23.56 -7.47 18.71
CA LEU A 903 22.95 -6.69 17.64
C LEU A 903 22.74 -5.21 18.03
N GLU A 904 23.78 -4.41 17.83
CA GLU A 904 23.71 -2.95 18.00
C GLU A 904 22.75 -2.28 17.01
N ARG A 905 22.20 -1.14 17.40
CA ARG A 905 21.51 -0.18 16.51
C ARG A 905 22.37 0.18 15.30
N ASP A 906 21.76 0.31 14.13
CA ASP A 906 22.46 0.77 12.93
C ASP A 906 22.75 2.28 13.03
N VAL A 907 21.70 3.08 13.24
CA VAL A 907 21.79 4.53 13.50
C VAL A 907 21.45 4.83 14.96
N VAL A 908 22.26 5.69 15.58
CA VAL A 908 21.91 6.39 16.82
C VAL A 908 22.01 7.89 16.55
N ALA A 909 20.98 8.64 16.92
CA ALA A 909 20.93 10.10 16.78
C ALA A 909 20.54 10.73 18.13
N THR A 910 21.30 11.72 18.59
CA THR A 910 21.02 12.51 19.81
C THR A 910 21.03 14.00 19.50
N GLU A 911 20.30 14.79 20.30
CA GLU A 911 20.36 16.27 20.22
C GLU A 911 21.68 16.77 20.84
N THR A 912 22.47 17.53 20.10
CA THR A 912 23.83 17.97 20.51
C THR A 912 23.83 18.70 21.84
N GLY A 913 24.78 18.35 22.72
CA GLY A 913 24.85 18.87 24.10
C GLY A 913 23.95 18.11 25.08
N SER A 914 23.28 17.03 24.65
CA SER A 914 22.47 16.16 25.50
C SER A 914 22.69 14.67 25.18
N ASN A 915 22.30 13.81 26.12
CA ASN A 915 22.20 12.36 25.89
C ASN A 915 20.77 11.94 25.49
N GLN A 916 19.92 12.87 25.03
CA GLN A 916 18.54 12.57 24.61
C GLN A 916 18.51 12.13 23.14
N ARG A 917 17.78 11.05 22.83
CA ARG A 917 17.53 10.63 21.44
C ARG A 917 16.82 11.74 20.68
N ALA A 918 17.32 12.06 19.49
CA ALA A 918 16.62 12.90 18.54
C ALA A 918 15.39 12.15 18.01
N LEU A 919 14.20 12.69 18.28
CA LEU A 919 12.94 12.18 17.70
C LEU A 919 12.78 12.69 16.26
N ASP A 920 11.87 12.09 15.49
CA ASP A 920 11.44 12.61 14.17
C ASP A 920 12.60 12.83 13.18
N ILE A 921 13.59 11.91 13.24
CA ILE A 921 14.67 11.78 12.25
C ILE A 921 14.36 10.53 11.41
N ALA A 922 13.96 10.75 10.16
CA ALA A 922 13.76 9.68 9.19
C ALA A 922 15.12 9.27 8.61
N TRP A 923 15.39 7.96 8.52
CA TRP A 923 16.65 7.45 7.99
C TRP A 923 16.48 6.14 7.23
N THR A 924 17.38 5.88 6.29
CA THR A 924 17.57 4.56 5.67
C THR A 924 19.05 4.30 5.41
N HIS A 925 19.44 3.03 5.38
CA HIS A 925 20.81 2.58 5.13
C HIS A 925 20.84 1.64 3.92
N ARG A 926 21.76 1.91 2.99
CA ARG A 926 22.12 1.01 1.88
C ARG A 926 23.61 0.71 1.87
N SER A 927 24.00 -0.52 1.59
CA SER A 927 25.40 -0.96 1.65
C SER A 927 25.84 -1.83 0.47
N SER A 928 27.15 -1.93 0.33
CA SER A 928 27.87 -2.82 -0.57
C SER A 928 29.26 -3.15 0.02
N PRO A 929 30.05 -4.05 -0.59
CA PRO A 929 31.44 -4.28 -0.15
C PRO A 929 32.33 -3.03 -0.18
N ASP A 930 32.00 -2.05 -1.04
CA ASP A 930 32.83 -0.89 -1.33
C ASP A 930 32.36 0.39 -0.61
N PHE A 931 31.06 0.54 -0.35
CA PHE A 931 30.47 1.71 0.33
C PHE A 931 29.34 1.34 1.30
N ASP A 932 29.10 2.22 2.28
CA ASP A 932 27.89 2.29 3.09
C ASP A 932 27.28 3.69 2.93
N LEU A 933 25.96 3.81 2.91
CA LEU A 933 25.24 5.03 2.55
C LEU A 933 24.00 5.22 3.40
N TYR A 934 23.97 6.30 4.19
CA TYR A 934 22.85 6.65 5.05
C TYR A 934 22.14 7.90 4.53
N PHE A 935 20.83 7.83 4.29
CA PHE A 935 19.98 9.01 4.15
C PHE A 935 19.49 9.43 5.53
N ILE A 936 19.54 10.72 5.85
CA ILE A 936 19.06 11.30 7.12
C ILE A 936 18.18 12.52 6.79
N SER A 937 16.96 12.57 7.29
CA SER A 937 16.03 13.71 7.12
C SER A 937 15.39 14.13 8.44
N ASN A 938 15.44 15.42 8.73
CA ASN A 938 14.73 16.06 9.82
C ASN A 938 13.26 16.27 9.42
N GLN A 939 12.32 15.70 10.17
CA GLN A 939 10.89 15.82 9.88
C GLN A 939 10.23 17.02 10.60
N GLN A 940 11.01 17.88 11.28
CA GLN A 940 10.52 19.03 12.04
C GLN A 940 10.83 20.37 11.36
N GLU A 941 9.92 21.34 11.46
CA GLU A 941 10.01 22.69 10.89
C GLU A 941 10.95 23.64 11.66
N LYS A 942 12.10 23.13 12.12
CA LYS A 942 13.15 23.91 12.79
C LYS A 942 14.53 23.33 12.48
N GLN A 943 15.56 24.20 12.46
CA GLN A 943 16.95 23.76 12.44
C GLN A 943 17.28 22.95 13.71
N ARG A 944 18.06 21.87 13.56
CA ARG A 944 18.53 21.00 14.64
C ARG A 944 20.00 20.67 14.44
N THR A 945 20.72 20.46 15.53
CA THR A 945 22.11 19.99 15.49
C THR A 945 22.19 18.70 16.29
N LEU A 946 22.62 17.63 15.62
CA LEU A 946 22.59 16.26 16.09
C LEU A 946 24.02 15.74 16.30
N GLU A 947 24.22 14.79 17.21
CA GLU A 947 25.32 13.84 17.09
C GLU A 947 24.76 12.53 16.49
N LEU A 948 25.33 12.11 15.36
CA LEU A 948 25.00 10.86 14.68
C LEU A 948 26.10 9.84 14.94
N SER A 949 25.74 8.59 15.27
CA SER A 949 26.65 7.46 15.43
C SER A 949 26.18 6.29 14.56
N LEU A 950 26.96 5.97 13.53
CA LEU A 950 26.64 5.01 12.48
C LEU A 950 27.44 3.71 12.68
N ARG A 951 26.83 2.54 12.45
CA ARG A 951 27.40 1.20 12.71
C ARG A 951 28.40 0.75 11.62
N VAL A 952 29.26 1.66 11.19
CA VAL A 952 30.33 1.50 10.18
C VAL A 952 31.58 2.18 10.72
N ALA A 953 32.77 1.66 10.42
CA ALA A 953 34.05 2.26 10.84
C ALA A 953 35.16 1.96 9.82
N GLY A 954 36.28 2.68 9.94
CA GLY A 954 37.44 2.55 9.03
C GLY A 954 37.24 3.20 7.66
N ARG A 955 36.18 3.99 7.50
CA ARG A 955 35.93 4.87 6.36
C ARG A 955 35.58 6.28 6.82
N GLU A 956 36.02 7.27 6.05
CA GLU A 956 35.65 8.68 6.29
C GLU A 956 34.23 8.97 5.75
N PRO A 957 33.42 9.77 6.47
CA PRO A 957 32.13 10.21 5.97
C PRO A 957 32.27 11.40 5.00
N GLU A 958 31.62 11.29 3.86
CA GLU A 958 31.30 12.40 2.97
C GLU A 958 29.83 12.83 3.16
N LEU A 959 29.51 14.07 2.82
CA LEU A 959 28.21 14.71 2.99
C LEU A 959 27.71 15.19 1.63
N TYR A 960 26.57 14.65 1.20
CA TYR A 960 25.98 14.83 -0.12
C TYR A 960 24.60 15.50 0.07
N ASP A 961 24.46 16.77 -0.31
CA ASP A 961 23.21 17.54 -0.22
C ASP A 961 22.42 17.45 -1.53
N ALA A 962 21.30 16.72 -1.52
CA ALA A 962 20.50 16.49 -2.72
C ALA A 962 19.76 17.74 -3.23
N VAL A 963 19.61 18.81 -2.43
CA VAL A 963 18.98 20.07 -2.83
C VAL A 963 19.95 20.87 -3.71
N THR A 964 21.14 21.20 -3.19
CA THR A 964 22.16 21.94 -3.94
C THR A 964 22.86 21.07 -4.99
N GLY A 965 23.16 19.81 -4.66
CA GLY A 965 24.07 18.94 -5.38
C GLY A 965 25.51 19.00 -4.86
N GLU A 966 25.75 19.68 -3.73
CA GLU A 966 27.07 19.75 -3.12
C GLU A 966 27.51 18.38 -2.58
N VAL A 967 28.79 18.06 -2.79
CA VAL A 967 29.50 16.92 -2.21
C VAL A 967 30.73 17.46 -1.49
N ARG A 968 30.85 17.20 -0.19
CA ARG A 968 31.99 17.61 0.65
C ARG A 968 32.43 16.49 1.59
N ARG A 969 33.71 16.43 1.96
CA ARG A 969 34.18 15.54 3.04
C ARG A 969 33.75 16.12 4.39
N ALA A 970 33.49 15.27 5.39
CA ALA A 970 33.19 15.74 6.74
C ALA A 970 34.47 16.23 7.45
N ALA A 971 34.49 17.49 7.86
CA ALA A 971 35.62 18.09 8.58
C ALA A 971 35.69 17.69 10.07
N ASN A 972 34.62 17.11 10.63
CA ASN A 972 34.56 16.68 12.03
C ASN A 972 33.91 15.30 12.16
N TRP A 973 34.68 14.29 12.59
CA TRP A 973 34.16 12.95 12.86
C TRP A 973 35.17 12.17 13.71
N ARG A 974 34.72 11.09 14.35
CA ARG A 974 35.57 10.17 15.11
C ARG A 974 35.11 8.72 14.97
N ILE A 975 36.03 7.77 15.06
CA ILE A 975 35.72 6.35 15.22
C ILE A 975 35.75 6.03 16.71
N GLU A 976 34.58 5.81 17.29
CA GLU A 976 34.38 5.49 18.71
C GLU A 976 33.62 4.16 18.81
N ASN A 977 34.09 3.22 19.64
CA ASN A 977 33.48 1.90 19.82
C ASN A 977 33.17 1.14 18.50
N ASN A 978 34.05 1.28 17.49
CA ASN A 978 33.87 0.73 16.13
C ASN A 978 32.65 1.28 15.37
N ARG A 979 32.27 2.54 15.66
CA ARG A 979 31.22 3.31 15.00
C ARG A 979 31.77 4.66 14.55
N THR A 980 31.40 5.14 13.37
CA THR A 980 31.71 6.50 12.92
C THR A 980 30.69 7.45 13.53
N VAL A 981 31.18 8.39 14.33
CA VAL A 981 30.39 9.41 15.03
C VAL A 981 30.72 10.78 14.46
N LEU A 982 29.71 11.57 14.11
CA LEU A 982 29.87 12.91 13.55
C LEU A 982 28.75 13.86 13.99
N PRO A 983 29.05 15.13 14.29
CA PRO A 983 28.02 16.14 14.48
C PRO A 983 27.41 16.55 13.13
N LEU A 984 26.10 16.76 13.06
CA LEU A 984 25.40 17.18 11.84
C LEU A 984 24.36 18.25 12.15
N GLN A 985 24.40 19.37 11.43
CA GLN A 985 23.30 20.34 11.42
C GLN A 985 22.37 20.05 10.24
N LEU A 986 21.07 19.98 10.52
CA LEU A 986 20.00 19.89 9.53
C LEU A 986 19.06 21.07 9.71
N GLU A 987 18.70 21.70 8.59
CA GLU A 987 17.75 22.80 8.56
C GLU A 987 16.31 22.31 8.80
N ALA A 988 15.35 23.24 8.91
CA ALA A 988 13.93 22.91 8.96
C ALA A 988 13.55 22.03 7.76
N ASN A 989 12.94 20.86 7.99
CA ASN A 989 12.61 19.87 6.95
C ASN A 989 13.84 19.39 6.11
N GLY A 990 15.07 19.65 6.57
CA GLY A 990 16.31 19.43 5.85
C GLY A 990 16.79 17.97 5.86
N SER A 991 17.54 17.58 4.84
CA SER A 991 18.01 16.19 4.64
C SER A 991 19.38 16.13 4.00
N ILE A 992 20.16 15.09 4.30
CA ILE A 992 21.48 14.85 3.71
C ILE A 992 21.73 13.35 3.54
N PHE A 993 22.64 13.00 2.63
CA PHE A 993 23.25 11.67 2.61
C PHE A 993 24.63 11.73 3.29
N VAL A 994 24.91 10.75 4.16
CA VAL A 994 26.24 10.46 4.70
C VAL A 994 26.78 9.24 3.96
N VAL A 995 27.86 9.43 3.19
CA VAL A 995 28.43 8.40 2.31
C VAL A 995 29.79 7.97 2.83
N LEU A 996 29.96 6.67 3.05
CA LEU A 996 31.14 6.05 3.65
C LEU A 996 31.77 5.11 2.63
N GLN A 997 32.52 5.66 1.68
CA GLN A 997 33.16 4.91 0.58
C GLN A 997 34.70 4.91 0.63
N HIS A 998 35.34 5.95 1.20
CA HIS A 998 36.80 6.06 1.25
C HIS A 998 37.36 5.44 2.55
N LYS A 999 38.26 4.45 2.42
CA LYS A 999 38.92 3.81 3.56
C LYS A 999 40.04 4.68 4.12
N VAL A 1000 40.13 4.78 5.45
CA VAL A 1000 41.10 5.64 6.15
C VAL A 1000 41.81 4.91 7.29
N SER A 1001 43.06 5.30 7.55
CA SER A 1001 43.84 4.89 8.73
C SER A 1001 43.52 5.74 9.96
N ASP A 1002 43.10 6.99 9.75
CA ASP A 1002 42.85 7.95 10.81
C ASP A 1002 41.57 7.63 11.57
N LYS A 1003 41.58 7.95 12.87
CA LYS A 1003 40.47 7.65 13.77
C LYS A 1003 39.60 8.87 14.11
N LYS A 1004 39.96 10.05 13.62
CA LYS A 1004 39.15 11.28 13.72
C LYS A 1004 39.64 12.34 12.74
N SER A 1005 38.77 13.29 12.42
CA SER A 1005 39.11 14.64 11.97
C SER A 1005 38.41 15.68 12.85
N GLU A 1006 39.04 16.83 13.05
CA GLU A 1006 38.57 17.97 13.87
C GLU A 1006 38.94 19.31 13.18
N GLU A 1007 38.87 19.33 11.84
CA GLU A 1007 39.34 20.44 10.99
C GLU A 1007 38.32 21.58 10.84
N GLY A 1008 37.06 21.37 11.20
CA GLY A 1008 36.01 22.39 11.07
C GLY A 1008 34.61 21.95 11.51
N ASN A 1009 33.58 22.54 10.89
CA ASN A 1009 32.19 22.12 11.05
C ASN A 1009 31.75 21.25 9.85
N ASN A 1010 30.79 20.34 10.08
CA ASN A 1010 30.19 19.52 9.03
C ASN A 1010 29.10 20.23 8.22
N TRP A 1011 28.86 21.51 8.50
CA TRP A 1011 27.85 22.35 7.85
C TRP A 1011 28.43 23.73 7.57
N ILE A 1012 27.93 24.34 6.49
CA ILE A 1012 28.26 25.72 6.14
C ILE A 1012 27.45 26.63 7.07
N ALA A 1013 28.12 27.57 7.75
CA ALA A 1013 27.49 28.55 8.62
C ALA A 1013 27.79 29.99 8.14
N PRO A 1014 27.15 30.46 7.04
CA PRO A 1014 27.41 31.79 6.50
C PRO A 1014 27.08 32.90 7.49
N GLN A 1015 27.93 33.91 7.53
CA GLN A 1015 27.78 35.10 8.36
C GLN A 1015 27.18 36.24 7.52
N PRO A 1016 26.19 36.99 8.03
CA PRO A 1016 25.63 38.14 7.31
C PRO A 1016 26.70 39.20 6.99
N LEU A 1017 26.75 39.61 5.72
CA LEU A 1017 27.63 40.66 5.20
C LEU A 1017 26.88 41.97 4.99
N GLN A 1018 25.66 41.92 4.46
CA GLN A 1018 24.89 43.09 4.03
C GLN A 1018 23.41 42.76 3.78
N THR A 1019 22.49 43.54 4.34
CA THR A 1019 21.05 43.47 4.05
C THR A 1019 20.72 44.31 2.81
N LEU A 1020 19.88 43.81 1.89
CA LEU A 1020 19.53 44.50 0.64
C LEU A 1020 18.29 45.40 0.78
N GLU A 1021 18.42 46.40 1.65
CA GLU A 1021 17.37 47.36 2.03
C GLU A 1021 16.93 48.31 0.91
N GLY A 1022 15.86 49.06 1.16
CA GLY A 1022 15.29 50.07 0.24
C GLY A 1022 14.47 49.48 -0.91
N SER A 1023 14.05 50.36 -1.84
CA SER A 1023 13.05 50.05 -2.85
C SER A 1023 13.45 48.96 -3.84
N TRP A 1024 12.47 48.12 -4.21
CA TRP A 1024 12.54 47.13 -5.28
C TRP A 1024 11.59 47.54 -6.42
N GLN A 1025 11.91 47.16 -7.66
CA GLN A 1025 10.95 47.16 -8.76
C GLN A 1025 10.37 45.75 -8.91
N VAL A 1026 9.05 45.62 -9.04
CA VAL A 1026 8.38 44.31 -9.12
C VAL A 1026 7.47 44.27 -10.34
N GLN A 1027 7.85 43.49 -11.35
CA GLN A 1027 7.01 43.23 -12.52
C GLN A 1027 6.16 41.98 -12.29
N PHE A 1028 4.85 42.11 -12.52
CA PHE A 1028 3.90 40.99 -12.54
C PHE A 1028 3.52 40.69 -14.00
N ASP A 1029 3.02 39.49 -14.29
CA ASP A 1029 2.55 39.14 -15.64
C ASP A 1029 1.06 39.56 -15.82
N PRO A 1030 0.75 40.45 -16.79
CA PRO A 1030 -0.65 40.80 -17.09
C PRO A 1030 -1.51 39.64 -17.55
N ALA A 1031 -0.93 38.57 -18.13
CA ALA A 1031 -1.66 37.37 -18.50
C ALA A 1031 -2.23 36.61 -17.29
N PHE A 1032 -1.67 36.83 -16.09
CA PHE A 1032 -2.15 36.29 -14.81
C PHE A 1032 -2.88 37.35 -13.96
N GLY A 1033 -3.25 38.49 -14.57
CA GLY A 1033 -3.99 39.58 -13.92
C GLY A 1033 -3.13 40.59 -13.17
N GLY A 1034 -1.81 40.53 -13.33
CA GLY A 1034 -0.87 41.49 -12.75
C GLY A 1034 -0.95 42.89 -13.38
N PRO A 1035 -0.49 43.94 -12.68
CA PRO A 1035 -0.28 45.26 -13.28
C PRO A 1035 0.72 45.19 -14.45
N LYS A 1036 0.43 45.94 -15.52
CA LYS A 1036 1.28 46.01 -16.72
C LYS A 1036 2.62 46.69 -16.47
N GLU A 1037 2.61 47.83 -15.79
CA GLU A 1037 3.83 48.61 -15.51
C GLU A 1037 4.44 48.15 -14.16
N PRO A 1038 5.77 48.21 -13.98
CA PRO A 1038 6.44 47.78 -12.74
C PRO A 1038 5.92 48.49 -11.48
N VAL A 1039 5.72 47.72 -10.42
CA VAL A 1039 5.35 48.24 -9.09
C VAL A 1039 6.60 48.54 -8.29
N ALA A 1040 6.83 49.83 -7.97
CA ALA A 1040 7.88 50.24 -7.06
C ALA A 1040 7.47 49.96 -5.60
N MET A 1041 8.03 48.91 -4.99
CA MET A 1041 7.81 48.58 -3.58
C MET A 1041 8.93 49.17 -2.73
N SER A 1042 8.62 50.12 -1.83
CA SER A 1042 9.62 50.79 -0.97
C SER A 1042 10.28 49.87 0.05
N GLN A 1043 9.58 48.80 0.44
CA GLN A 1043 10.03 47.69 1.28
C GLN A 1043 9.46 46.38 0.72
N LEU A 1044 10.06 45.25 1.07
CA LEU A 1044 9.49 43.93 0.77
C LEU A 1044 8.18 43.75 1.54
N ALA A 1045 7.15 43.20 0.87
CA ALA A 1045 5.80 43.11 1.41
C ALA A 1045 5.01 41.98 0.75
N ASP A 1046 4.11 41.38 1.52
CA ASP A 1046 3.15 40.39 1.05
C ASP A 1046 2.18 40.98 0.02
N TRP A 1047 2.02 40.30 -1.12
CA TRP A 1047 1.07 40.67 -2.16
C TRP A 1047 -0.37 40.62 -1.67
N SER A 1048 -0.74 39.64 -0.84
CA SER A 1048 -2.12 39.42 -0.36
C SER A 1048 -2.67 40.58 0.49
N LYS A 1049 -1.77 41.39 1.04
CA LYS A 1049 -2.05 42.56 1.88
C LYS A 1049 -2.09 43.88 1.07
N GLN A 1050 -1.87 43.84 -0.25
CA GLN A 1050 -1.91 45.01 -1.13
C GLN A 1050 -3.36 45.46 -1.46
N SER A 1051 -3.52 46.72 -1.85
CA SER A 1051 -4.82 47.32 -2.19
C SER A 1051 -5.29 47.04 -3.63
N SER A 1052 -4.37 46.89 -4.58
CA SER A 1052 -4.70 46.60 -5.98
C SER A 1052 -5.18 45.17 -6.15
N PHE A 1053 -6.38 44.97 -6.72
CA PHE A 1053 -6.99 43.65 -6.93
C PHE A 1053 -6.08 42.67 -7.70
N GLY A 1054 -5.36 43.17 -8.71
CA GLY A 1054 -4.47 42.36 -9.56
C GLY A 1054 -3.19 41.88 -8.87
N VAL A 1055 -2.72 42.62 -7.86
CA VAL A 1055 -1.58 42.20 -7.01
C VAL A 1055 -2.09 41.35 -5.84
N LYS A 1056 -3.17 41.79 -5.19
CA LYS A 1056 -3.79 41.12 -4.03
C LYS A 1056 -4.15 39.66 -4.30
N HIS A 1057 -4.71 39.40 -5.47
CA HIS A 1057 -5.15 38.07 -5.90
C HIS A 1057 -4.22 37.50 -6.98
N TYR A 1058 -2.94 37.87 -6.98
CA TYR A 1058 -1.99 37.35 -7.96
C TYR A 1058 -1.64 35.89 -7.66
N SER A 1059 -1.63 35.05 -8.70
CA SER A 1059 -1.04 33.71 -8.67
C SER A 1059 -0.21 33.51 -9.93
N GLY A 1060 1.08 33.24 -9.76
CA GLY A 1060 2.06 33.19 -10.84
C GLY A 1060 3.42 33.69 -10.40
N THR A 1061 4.31 33.92 -11.35
CA THR A 1061 5.66 34.46 -11.11
C THR A 1061 5.65 35.98 -11.15
N ALA A 1062 6.35 36.64 -10.21
CA ALA A 1062 6.65 38.07 -10.28
C ALA A 1062 8.17 38.30 -10.15
N ILE A 1063 8.68 39.24 -10.93
CA ILE A 1063 10.12 39.50 -11.09
C ILE A 1063 10.51 40.70 -10.25
N TYR A 1064 11.30 40.47 -9.20
CA TYR A 1064 11.91 41.51 -8.37
C TYR A 1064 13.26 41.92 -8.96
N SER A 1065 13.43 43.20 -9.32
CA SER A 1065 14.69 43.76 -9.82
C SER A 1065 15.26 44.80 -8.84
N LYS A 1066 16.56 44.71 -8.57
CA LYS A 1066 17.34 45.70 -7.79
C LYS A 1066 18.80 45.73 -8.27
N THR A 1067 19.49 46.84 -8.01
CA THR A 1067 20.96 46.90 -8.11
C THR A 1067 21.58 47.16 -6.74
N PHE A 1068 22.67 46.48 -6.42
CA PHE A 1068 23.36 46.60 -5.13
C PHE A 1068 24.87 46.76 -5.32
N GLU A 1069 25.52 47.55 -4.47
CA GLU A 1069 26.98 47.59 -4.38
C GLU A 1069 27.47 46.42 -3.52
N SER A 1070 28.54 45.75 -3.97
CA SER A 1070 29.29 44.77 -3.18
C SER A 1070 30.78 45.02 -3.31
N LYS A 1071 31.56 44.72 -2.27
CA LYS A 1071 33.03 44.74 -2.37
C LYS A 1071 33.60 43.50 -3.08
N ALA A 1072 32.79 42.43 -3.19
CA ALA A 1072 33.20 41.05 -3.45
C ALA A 1072 34.27 40.52 -2.46
N PRO A 1073 34.44 39.20 -2.32
CA PRO A 1073 35.57 38.66 -1.58
C PRO A 1073 36.88 38.90 -2.34
N ALA A 1074 37.89 39.43 -1.63
CA ALA A 1074 39.24 39.59 -2.20
C ALA A 1074 40.04 38.26 -2.24
N ASP A 1075 39.52 37.21 -1.61
CA ASP A 1075 40.10 35.87 -1.54
C ASP A 1075 39.14 34.85 -2.19
N LYS A 1076 39.68 34.01 -3.08
CA LYS A 1076 38.96 32.94 -3.78
C LYS A 1076 38.47 31.82 -2.86
N THR A 1077 38.95 31.71 -1.61
CA THR A 1077 38.43 30.70 -0.66
C THR A 1077 37.10 31.12 0.00
N THR A 1078 36.65 32.37 -0.18
CA THR A 1078 35.41 32.87 0.45
C THR A 1078 34.24 32.78 -0.53
N ARG A 1079 33.25 31.95 -0.18
CA ARG A 1079 31.99 31.77 -0.91
C ARG A 1079 30.95 32.78 -0.44
N VAL A 1080 30.01 33.13 -1.32
CA VAL A 1080 28.98 34.16 -1.12
C VAL A 1080 27.61 33.58 -1.41
N TRP A 1081 26.67 33.76 -0.50
CA TRP A 1081 25.28 33.36 -0.65
C TRP A 1081 24.34 34.56 -0.65
N LEU A 1082 23.21 34.41 -1.35
CA LEU A 1082 22.04 35.26 -1.19
C LEU A 1082 20.99 34.46 -0.43
N ASP A 1083 20.75 34.85 0.82
CA ASP A 1083 19.66 34.35 1.64
C ASP A 1083 18.45 35.26 1.44
N LEU A 1084 17.29 34.67 1.15
CA LEU A 1084 16.08 35.38 0.79
C LEU A 1084 15.16 35.64 2.00
N GLY A 1085 15.49 35.11 3.19
CA GLY A 1085 14.62 35.13 4.35
C GLY A 1085 13.35 34.34 4.10
N ASN A 1086 12.18 34.94 4.36
CA ASN A 1086 10.89 34.33 4.07
C ASN A 1086 10.48 34.53 2.59
N VAL A 1087 10.07 33.45 1.93
CA VAL A 1087 9.68 33.38 0.51
C VAL A 1087 8.38 32.60 0.38
N ALA A 1088 7.36 33.24 -0.16
CA ALA A 1088 6.07 32.62 -0.43
C ALA A 1088 5.86 32.47 -1.95
N ASN A 1089 6.23 31.36 -2.59
CA ASN A 1089 6.57 30.03 -2.05
C ASN A 1089 7.83 29.37 -2.65
N ILE A 1090 8.36 29.90 -3.76
CA ILE A 1090 9.57 29.42 -4.44
C ILE A 1090 10.21 30.57 -5.22
N ALA A 1091 11.54 30.64 -5.28
CA ALA A 1091 12.27 31.73 -5.93
C ALA A 1091 13.44 31.25 -6.80
N GLU A 1092 13.48 31.65 -8.09
CA GLU A 1092 14.65 31.50 -8.96
C GLU A 1092 15.46 32.81 -8.98
N VAL A 1093 16.78 32.72 -8.81
CA VAL A 1093 17.67 33.89 -8.63
C VAL A 1093 18.65 34.02 -9.79
N LYS A 1094 18.83 35.24 -10.30
CA LYS A 1094 19.92 35.59 -11.22
C LYS A 1094 20.72 36.80 -10.68
N VAL A 1095 22.03 36.74 -10.79
CA VAL A 1095 22.94 37.85 -10.46
C VAL A 1095 23.77 38.19 -11.70
N ASN A 1096 23.79 39.45 -12.11
CA ASN A 1096 24.42 39.91 -13.35
C ASN A 1096 24.01 39.08 -14.60
N GLY A 1097 22.74 38.67 -14.66
CA GLY A 1097 22.20 37.80 -15.72
C GLY A 1097 22.53 36.31 -15.59
N THR A 1098 23.38 35.90 -14.64
CA THR A 1098 23.77 34.50 -14.43
C THR A 1098 22.80 33.81 -13.45
N PRO A 1099 22.13 32.70 -13.84
CA PRO A 1099 21.29 31.92 -12.93
C PRO A 1099 22.12 31.32 -11.79
N CYS A 1100 21.67 31.54 -10.56
CA CYS A 1100 22.36 31.14 -9.32
C CYS A 1100 21.70 29.95 -8.60
N GLY A 1101 20.46 29.61 -8.97
CA GLY A 1101 19.71 28.48 -8.40
C GLY A 1101 18.27 28.81 -8.07
N ILE A 1102 17.57 27.85 -7.48
CA ILE A 1102 16.16 27.93 -7.12
C ILE A 1102 16.00 27.55 -5.64
N ALA A 1103 15.56 28.50 -4.81
CA ALA A 1103 15.22 28.31 -3.43
C ALA A 1103 13.75 27.85 -3.31
N TRP A 1104 13.53 26.55 -3.02
CA TRP A 1104 12.21 25.92 -2.95
C TRP A 1104 11.87 25.28 -1.60
N THR A 1105 12.83 25.26 -0.67
CA THR A 1105 12.71 24.68 0.67
C THR A 1105 13.73 25.37 1.58
N ALA A 1106 13.69 25.09 2.89
CA ALA A 1106 14.63 25.71 3.82
C ALA A 1106 16.05 25.09 3.68
N PRO A 1107 17.12 25.90 3.77
CA PRO A 1107 17.11 27.36 3.89
C PRO A 1107 16.84 28.01 2.53
N TYR A 1108 16.06 29.08 2.47
CA TYR A 1108 15.73 29.78 1.22
C TYR A 1108 16.91 30.62 0.72
N ARG A 1109 18.01 29.95 0.36
CA ARG A 1109 19.33 30.53 0.11
C ARG A 1109 19.97 29.88 -1.11
N VAL A 1110 20.57 30.70 -1.97
CA VAL A 1110 21.34 30.26 -3.15
C VAL A 1110 22.80 30.73 -3.04
N GLU A 1111 23.71 30.03 -3.68
CA GLU A 1111 25.09 30.50 -3.83
C GLU A 1111 25.21 31.44 -5.03
N ILE A 1112 25.97 32.52 -4.89
CA ILE A 1112 26.19 33.54 -5.94
C ILE A 1112 27.68 33.82 -6.19
N THR A 1113 28.59 33.01 -5.63
CA THR A 1113 30.05 33.21 -5.64
C THR A 1113 30.62 33.52 -7.03
N GLU A 1114 30.25 32.74 -8.05
CA GLU A 1114 30.75 32.92 -9.42
C GLU A 1114 30.04 34.04 -10.21
N ALA A 1115 28.90 34.53 -9.70
CA ALA A 1115 28.05 35.52 -10.38
C ALA A 1115 28.21 36.95 -9.82
N ILE A 1116 28.68 37.10 -8.58
CA ILE A 1116 28.89 38.40 -7.92
C ILE A 1116 30.23 39.03 -8.33
N LYS A 1117 30.24 40.36 -8.55
CA LYS A 1117 31.43 41.14 -8.89
C LYS A 1117 31.64 42.31 -7.92
N ALA A 1118 32.83 42.90 -7.93
CA ALA A 1118 33.10 44.12 -7.16
C ALA A 1118 32.39 45.34 -7.77
N GLY A 1119 31.89 46.24 -6.93
CA GLY A 1119 31.05 47.38 -7.31
C GLY A 1119 29.59 46.99 -7.55
N LYS A 1120 28.96 47.66 -8.52
CA LYS A 1120 27.54 47.53 -8.84
C LYS A 1120 27.21 46.15 -9.42
N ASN A 1121 26.30 45.44 -8.76
CA ASN A 1121 25.69 44.20 -9.23
C ASN A 1121 24.21 44.43 -9.61
N GLU A 1122 23.73 43.66 -10.57
CA GLU A 1122 22.32 43.55 -10.92
C GLU A 1122 21.73 42.26 -10.34
N LEU A 1123 20.54 42.34 -9.74
CA LEU A 1123 19.85 41.25 -9.07
C LEU A 1123 18.43 41.12 -9.61
N GLU A 1124 18.09 39.91 -10.01
CA GLU A 1124 16.76 39.50 -10.43
C GLU A 1124 16.32 38.29 -9.60
N ILE A 1125 15.11 38.35 -9.02
CA ILE A 1125 14.52 37.24 -8.26
C ILE A 1125 13.10 37.00 -8.78
N GLU A 1126 12.90 35.87 -9.45
CA GLU A 1126 11.60 35.40 -9.92
C GLU A 1126 10.91 34.63 -8.79
N VAL A 1127 9.96 35.26 -8.08
CA VAL A 1127 9.21 34.60 -6.99
C VAL A 1127 7.85 34.13 -7.49
N THR A 1128 7.49 32.90 -7.15
CA THR A 1128 6.24 32.26 -7.55
C THR A 1128 5.49 31.72 -6.33
N ASN A 1129 4.18 31.94 -6.27
CA ASN A 1129 3.29 31.40 -5.24
C ASN A 1129 2.45 30.24 -5.79
N THR A 1130 1.22 30.04 -5.32
CA THR A 1130 0.29 28.98 -5.74
C THR A 1130 -1.03 29.55 -6.26
N TRP A 1131 -1.86 28.71 -6.89
CA TRP A 1131 -3.11 29.10 -7.57
C TRP A 1131 -4.23 29.60 -6.65
N ALA A 1132 -4.21 29.33 -5.34
CA ALA A 1132 -5.30 29.66 -4.42
C ALA A 1132 -5.75 31.14 -4.47
N ASN A 1133 -4.81 32.09 -4.46
CA ASN A 1133 -5.14 33.53 -4.38
C ASN A 1133 -5.91 34.04 -5.61
N ARG A 1134 -5.50 33.63 -6.82
CA ARG A 1134 -6.20 33.97 -8.08
C ARG A 1134 -7.54 33.25 -8.21
N LEU A 1135 -7.63 31.99 -7.80
CA LEU A 1135 -8.90 31.26 -7.76
C LEU A 1135 -9.92 31.89 -6.80
N ILE A 1136 -9.48 32.35 -5.62
CA ILE A 1136 -10.31 33.10 -4.67
C ILE A 1136 -10.76 34.44 -5.28
N GLY A 1137 -9.83 35.17 -5.90
CA GLY A 1137 -10.14 36.45 -6.55
C GLY A 1137 -11.12 36.32 -7.71
N ASP A 1138 -10.94 35.33 -8.59
CA ASP A 1138 -11.78 35.09 -9.76
C ASP A 1138 -13.18 34.60 -9.40
N HIS A 1139 -13.34 33.81 -8.32
CA HIS A 1139 -14.67 33.38 -7.91
C HIS A 1139 -15.57 34.55 -7.49
N GLY A 1140 -14.97 35.67 -7.03
CA GLY A 1140 -15.67 36.94 -6.79
C GLY A 1140 -16.03 37.75 -8.04
N LEU A 1141 -15.59 37.34 -9.23
CA LEU A 1141 -15.88 38.00 -10.51
C LEU A 1141 -16.98 37.28 -11.31
N PRO A 1142 -17.67 37.97 -12.23
CA PRO A 1142 -18.46 37.35 -13.30
C PRO A 1142 -17.64 36.34 -14.09
N GLU A 1143 -18.26 35.26 -14.57
CA GLU A 1143 -17.55 34.16 -15.24
C GLU A 1143 -16.76 34.61 -16.48
N ASN A 1144 -17.29 35.58 -17.24
CA ASN A 1144 -16.65 36.19 -18.40
C ASN A 1144 -15.51 37.17 -18.08
N GLU A 1145 -15.19 37.39 -16.80
CA GLU A 1145 -14.08 38.23 -16.31
C GLU A 1145 -13.00 37.40 -15.59
N ARG A 1146 -13.18 36.09 -15.49
CA ARG A 1146 -12.22 35.17 -14.85
C ARG A 1146 -11.05 34.87 -15.77
N LEU A 1147 -9.86 34.79 -15.21
CA LEU A 1147 -8.65 34.30 -15.88
C LEU A 1147 -8.48 32.79 -15.69
N THR A 1148 -9.11 32.23 -14.66
CA THR A 1148 -8.99 30.83 -14.26
C THR A 1148 -10.20 29.97 -14.64
N TRP A 1149 -9.91 28.74 -15.04
CA TRP A 1149 -10.89 27.68 -15.32
C TRP A 1149 -10.33 26.32 -14.88
N THR A 1150 -11.16 25.52 -14.19
CA THR A 1150 -10.82 24.15 -13.80
C THR A 1150 -12.07 23.30 -13.52
N LEU A 1151 -11.94 21.97 -13.57
CA LEU A 1151 -12.98 21.04 -13.13
C LEU A 1151 -12.99 20.79 -11.61
N ALA A 1152 -11.95 21.19 -10.87
CA ALA A 1152 -11.91 20.97 -9.43
C ALA A 1152 -13.07 21.73 -8.74
N PRO A 1153 -13.92 21.07 -7.94
CA PRO A 1153 -15.00 21.74 -7.22
C PRO A 1153 -14.46 22.87 -6.35
N TYR A 1154 -15.03 24.07 -6.48
CA TYR A 1154 -14.57 25.22 -5.71
C TYR A 1154 -14.83 25.01 -4.21
N ARG A 1155 -13.76 25.15 -3.41
CA ARG A 1155 -13.75 24.92 -1.94
C ARG A 1155 -13.08 26.05 -1.16
N LEU A 1156 -12.75 27.15 -1.82
CA LEU A 1156 -11.99 28.27 -1.24
C LEU A 1156 -12.88 29.43 -0.76
N GLU A 1157 -14.20 29.25 -0.77
CA GLU A 1157 -15.16 30.23 -0.26
C GLU A 1157 -14.89 30.52 1.23
N GLY A 1158 -14.79 31.81 1.58
CA GLY A 1158 -14.50 32.24 2.95
C GLY A 1158 -13.10 31.91 3.47
N LYS A 1159 -12.21 31.30 2.67
CA LYS A 1159 -10.81 31.08 3.04
C LYS A 1159 -10.02 32.41 3.00
N PRO A 1160 -9.04 32.60 3.89
CA PRO A 1160 -8.10 33.72 3.76
C PRO A 1160 -7.25 33.54 2.51
N LEU A 1161 -6.73 34.66 1.99
CA LEU A 1161 -5.63 34.60 1.03
C LEU A 1161 -4.36 34.11 1.73
N LEU A 1162 -3.56 33.35 1.00
CA LEU A 1162 -2.23 32.91 1.42
C LEU A 1162 -1.25 34.08 1.31
N GLU A 1163 -0.23 34.13 2.18
CA GLU A 1163 0.90 35.05 1.98
C GLU A 1163 1.59 34.75 0.64
N ALA A 1164 2.09 35.79 -0.04
CA ALA A 1164 2.70 35.64 -1.36
C ALA A 1164 3.81 36.67 -1.63
N GLY A 1165 4.88 36.22 -2.28
CA GLY A 1165 5.99 37.05 -2.74
C GLY A 1165 7.28 36.93 -1.93
N LEU A 1166 8.21 37.83 -2.22
CA LEU A 1166 9.46 37.98 -1.48
C LEU A 1166 9.19 38.79 -0.21
N LEU A 1167 9.24 38.13 0.94
CA LEU A 1167 8.91 38.75 2.23
C LEU A 1167 10.19 39.19 2.97
N GLY A 1168 11.30 38.48 2.77
CA GLY A 1168 12.63 38.89 3.25
C GLY A 1168 12.90 38.56 4.73
N PRO A 1169 13.88 39.22 5.36
CA PRO A 1169 14.83 40.16 4.74
C PRO A 1169 15.83 39.44 3.82
N VAL A 1170 16.16 40.05 2.68
CA VAL A 1170 17.18 39.52 1.77
C VAL A 1170 18.57 39.95 2.27
N THR A 1171 19.48 38.99 2.48
CA THR A 1171 20.84 39.24 2.97
C THR A 1171 21.90 38.56 2.11
N LEU A 1172 23.00 39.27 1.86
CA LEU A 1172 24.25 38.67 1.44
C LEU A 1172 24.91 38.03 2.67
N GLN A 1173 25.38 36.80 2.53
CA GLN A 1173 26.10 36.06 3.58
C GLN A 1173 27.41 35.50 3.02
N THR A 1174 28.43 35.33 3.86
CA THR A 1174 29.73 34.76 3.45
C THR A 1174 30.25 33.71 4.43
N ALA A 1175 30.98 32.74 3.89
CA ALA A 1175 31.75 31.76 4.65
C ALA A 1175 33.01 31.38 3.86
N LYS A 1176 34.00 30.81 4.53
CA LYS A 1176 35.07 30.10 3.83
C LYS A 1176 34.53 28.79 3.27
N ALA A 1177 35.11 28.34 2.17
CA ALA A 1177 34.98 26.96 1.71
C ALA A 1177 35.44 25.99 2.83
N LEU A 1178 34.79 24.82 2.88
CA LEU A 1178 35.12 23.67 3.71
C LEU A 1178 35.75 22.58 2.83
#